data_AF-A0A328S661-F1
#
_entry.id   AF-A0A328S661-F1
#
_cell.length_a   1.000
_cell.length_b   1.000
_cell.length_c   1.000
_cell.angle_alpha   90.00
_cell.angle_beta   90.00
_cell.angle_gamma   90.00
#
_symmetry.space_group_name_H-M   'P 1'
#
loop_
_entity.id
_entity.type
_entity.pdbx_description
1 polymer ?
#
loop_
_entity_poly.entity_id
_entity_poly.type
_entity_poly.pdbx_seq_one_letter_code
_entity_poly.pdbx_strand_id
1 'polypeptide(L)'
;MKNIDFIIRKDGENKEISKDNDNSINIPELLEKEYNYLYKSLKEDKFNLRTNKCDLFKELVYKEKVVGFVTYNIISKCQYTLTNIFILTGYRRHRLLYKELKHHLTKDINLIILEPSRHVVEALIRYRWAKRITKNLVVSAINFNINLSSAISNNEKKSNSLALTNIYDLDICATLSFKIFNREKYELYYTQVVEEDKRFNCEEKREKIDQSYFDNCVTELIARDSEIERWLFVLNKHLPSKPIDTEEIIGKPTHFSQTLQESIDDGIITTKEAKIIQNQLFVELRMGKVEKEALELRLDYLINNYHEKTVKNNATEHFCPYCYEDVDYLENYCINCGYTLYSLSSLDEEDFVYKQLLEEKQSYKHSLTGKRELKNYHDEEYLIGAAIGLVISNLDDGLFGEDLFDFVASKYGIIHIDLEQIMIDRGYITYKMNPQKWENEAYNFKNVELKEILKQHNCKVSGNKYDLIQRISKEVPLEDIPSDIPSLTEKGIKYTDEKADLLFHNAALNDYIYDEFREFMDENRDKKYNYGPAIDFLDKHIDYAKKTRNHDQLVDSLRVKAFLFNEVELYDELLETELEIFLINLNMVFVDSHYYQYYKPVDKSSWFVLNKMQEMFTDESFGDAFDLVFKSFDENDLKVSLYDTVDCLKDILKHYNLNAINRKIMHKYYRILKYKKIDVGILDINDNTRTATLDSFFN
;
A
#
# COMPACT_ATOMS: atom_id res chain seq x y z
N MET A 1 -36.88 -31.29 30.45
CA MET A 1 -35.63 -30.74 31.01
C MET A 1 -35.75 -30.78 32.51
N LYS A 2 -34.81 -31.41 33.24
CA LYS A 2 -34.76 -31.36 34.72
C LYS A 2 -34.71 -29.87 35.16
N ASN A 3 -35.29 -29.54 36.31
CA ASN A 3 -35.15 -28.20 36.91
C ASN A 3 -33.66 -27.97 37.22
N ILE A 4 -32.97 -27.21 36.37
CA ILE A 4 -31.60 -26.76 36.62
C ILE A 4 -31.71 -25.53 37.52
N ASP A 5 -31.09 -25.59 38.69
CA ASP A 5 -30.99 -24.45 39.59
C ASP A 5 -29.88 -23.52 39.10
N PHE A 6 -30.27 -22.51 38.32
CA PHE A 6 -29.34 -21.57 37.70
C PHE A 6 -28.90 -20.51 38.72
N ILE A 7 -27.63 -20.14 38.66
CA ILE A 7 -27.18 -18.89 39.28
C ILE A 7 -27.80 -17.71 38.51
N ILE A 8 -28.40 -16.77 39.25
CA ILE A 8 -29.06 -15.58 38.70
C ILE A 8 -28.22 -14.33 38.95
N ARG A 9 -27.86 -13.61 37.89
CA ARG A 9 -27.21 -12.29 37.88
C ARG A 9 -28.27 -11.25 37.50
N LYS A 10 -28.90 -10.61 38.49
CA LYS A 10 -30.02 -9.66 38.28
C LYS A 10 -29.62 -8.37 37.57
N ASP A 11 -28.35 -8.00 37.69
CA ASP A 11 -27.70 -6.91 36.95
C ASP A 11 -27.39 -7.29 35.48
N GLY A 12 -27.45 -8.59 35.16
CA GLY A 12 -27.10 -9.13 33.85
C GLY A 12 -25.60 -9.10 33.56
N GLU A 13 -24.77 -8.74 34.54
CA GLU A 13 -23.33 -8.64 34.39
C GLU A 13 -22.65 -10.00 34.61
N ASN A 14 -21.58 -10.24 33.86
CA ASN A 14 -20.78 -11.45 34.00
C ASN A 14 -19.83 -11.29 35.20
N LYS A 15 -19.80 -12.27 36.12
CA LYS A 15 -18.73 -12.31 37.13
C LYS A 15 -17.42 -12.71 36.45
N GLU A 16 -16.38 -11.92 36.68
CA GLU A 16 -14.99 -12.23 36.32
C GLU A 16 -14.21 -12.59 37.60
N ILE A 17 -13.43 -13.66 37.53
CA ILE A 17 -12.54 -14.10 38.60
C ILE A 17 -11.14 -14.11 37.98
N SER A 18 -10.28 -13.20 38.42
CA SER A 18 -8.86 -13.18 38.09
C SER A 18 -8.03 -13.47 39.33
N LYS A 19 -6.81 -13.98 39.13
CA LYS A 19 -5.79 -14.06 40.17
C LYS A 19 -4.46 -13.53 39.64
N ASP A 20 -3.72 -12.82 40.48
CA ASP A 20 -2.39 -12.32 40.15
C ASP A 20 -1.38 -13.46 39.95
N ASN A 21 -0.32 -13.18 39.17
CA ASN A 21 0.64 -14.06 38.50
C ASN A 21 1.22 -15.29 39.27
N ASP A 22 1.01 -15.42 40.58
CA ASP A 22 1.52 -16.54 41.39
C ASP A 22 0.47 -17.60 41.75
N ASN A 23 -0.81 -17.38 41.50
CA ASN A 23 -1.86 -18.37 41.79
C ASN A 23 -2.84 -18.56 40.63
N SER A 24 -2.73 -19.67 39.90
CA SER A 24 -3.74 -20.02 38.87
C SER A 24 -5.06 -20.51 39.48
N ILE A 25 -6.16 -20.29 38.76
CA ILE A 25 -7.51 -20.75 39.12
C ILE A 25 -7.62 -22.23 38.71
N ASN A 26 -7.93 -23.11 39.67
CA ASN A 26 -8.28 -24.50 39.37
C ASN A 26 -9.72 -24.59 38.86
N ILE A 27 -9.90 -24.83 37.56
CA ILE A 27 -11.20 -24.78 36.89
C ILE A 27 -12.13 -25.89 37.40
N PRO A 28 -11.73 -27.19 37.44
CA PRO A 28 -12.57 -28.25 38.03
C PRO A 28 -13.06 -27.94 39.45
N GLU A 29 -12.18 -27.50 40.34
CA GLU A 29 -12.54 -27.20 41.73
C GLU A 29 -13.53 -26.03 41.83
N LEU A 30 -13.31 -24.97 41.04
CA LEU A 30 -14.22 -23.82 40.98
C LEU A 30 -15.60 -24.24 40.47
N LEU A 31 -15.65 -25.01 39.38
CA LEU A 31 -16.91 -25.48 38.81
C LEU A 31 -17.66 -26.41 39.76
N GLU A 32 -16.97 -27.31 40.47
CA GLU A 32 -17.60 -28.22 41.42
C GLU A 32 -18.19 -27.49 42.62
N LYS A 33 -17.47 -26.49 43.16
CA LYS A 33 -17.88 -25.72 44.34
C LYS A 33 -18.92 -24.65 44.05
N GLU A 34 -18.71 -23.84 43.02
CA GLU A 34 -19.54 -22.66 42.73
C GLU A 34 -20.54 -22.89 41.59
N TYR A 35 -20.25 -23.78 40.63
CA TYR A 35 -21.07 -23.96 39.40
C TYR A 35 -21.45 -25.42 39.14
N ASN A 36 -21.88 -26.15 40.17
CA ASN A 36 -22.05 -27.61 40.13
C ASN A 36 -22.93 -28.09 38.95
N TYR A 37 -23.94 -27.34 38.54
CA TYR A 37 -24.77 -27.69 37.37
C TYR A 37 -24.01 -27.60 36.04
N LEU A 38 -23.09 -26.64 35.88
CA LEU A 38 -22.18 -26.57 34.73
C LEU A 38 -21.18 -27.72 34.79
N TYR A 39 -20.63 -28.03 35.97
CA TYR A 39 -19.71 -29.15 36.15
C TYR A 39 -20.34 -30.50 35.75
N LYS A 40 -21.56 -30.77 36.23
CA LYS A 40 -22.32 -31.98 35.85
C LYS A 40 -22.60 -32.02 34.35
N SER A 41 -23.05 -30.91 33.77
CA SER A 41 -23.33 -30.84 32.33
C SER A 41 -22.06 -31.03 31.49
N LEU A 42 -20.92 -30.50 31.93
CA LEU A 42 -19.61 -30.68 31.29
C LEU A 42 -19.21 -32.16 31.25
N LYS A 43 -19.45 -32.90 32.35
CA LYS A 43 -19.21 -34.35 32.42
C LYS A 43 -20.19 -35.16 31.58
N GLU A 44 -21.48 -34.80 31.60
CA GLU A 44 -22.52 -35.44 30.78
C GLU A 44 -22.25 -35.27 29.28
N ASP A 45 -21.80 -34.08 28.86
CA ASP A 45 -21.41 -33.77 27.48
C ASP A 45 -20.05 -34.38 27.09
N LYS A 46 -19.35 -35.05 28.02
CA LYS A 46 -17.97 -35.55 27.86
C LYS A 46 -16.99 -34.48 27.35
N PHE A 47 -17.20 -33.24 27.75
CA PHE A 47 -16.35 -32.13 27.34
C PHE A 47 -15.01 -32.19 28.08
N ASN A 48 -13.92 -32.15 27.34
CA ASN A 48 -12.57 -32.20 27.90
C ASN A 48 -11.96 -30.80 27.96
N LEU A 49 -11.67 -30.33 29.18
CA LEU A 49 -10.93 -29.09 29.37
C LEU A 49 -9.55 -29.19 28.70
N ARG A 50 -9.20 -28.18 27.90
CA ARG A 50 -7.86 -28.06 27.30
C ARG A 50 -6.81 -27.79 28.37
N THR A 51 -7.17 -26.96 29.35
CA THR A 51 -6.37 -26.70 30.54
C THR A 51 -7.25 -26.80 31.79
N ASN A 52 -6.70 -27.37 32.86
CA ASN A 52 -7.38 -27.42 34.17
C ASN A 52 -7.14 -26.15 35.01
N LYS A 53 -6.26 -25.27 34.53
CA LYS A 53 -5.84 -24.04 35.19
C LYS A 53 -5.95 -22.86 34.22
N CYS A 54 -6.30 -21.69 34.75
CA CYS A 54 -6.34 -20.43 34.00
C CYS A 54 -6.04 -19.22 34.90
N ASP A 55 -5.78 -18.07 34.27
CA ASP A 55 -5.53 -16.80 34.96
C ASP A 55 -6.82 -16.01 35.15
N LEU A 56 -7.74 -16.14 34.18
CA LEU A 56 -9.05 -15.50 34.17
C LEU A 56 -10.14 -16.54 33.91
N PHE A 57 -11.16 -16.56 34.77
CA PHE A 57 -12.42 -17.29 34.58
C PHE A 57 -13.55 -16.29 34.46
N LYS A 58 -14.43 -16.47 33.48
CA LYS A 58 -15.55 -15.56 33.24
C LYS A 58 -16.85 -16.30 32.96
N GLU A 59 -17.91 -15.87 33.61
CA GLU A 59 -19.26 -16.38 33.38
C GLU A 59 -19.81 -15.96 32.01
N LEU A 60 -20.62 -16.82 31.39
CA LEU A 60 -21.45 -16.45 30.24
C LEU A 60 -22.91 -16.37 30.67
N VAL A 61 -23.48 -15.16 30.70
CA VAL A 61 -24.86 -14.90 31.15
C VAL A 61 -25.83 -14.74 29.97
N TYR A 62 -27.01 -15.35 30.05
CA TYR A 62 -28.12 -15.15 29.12
C TYR A 62 -29.45 -15.05 29.86
N LYS A 63 -30.16 -13.92 29.69
CA LYS A 63 -31.41 -13.61 30.41
C LYS A 63 -31.25 -13.83 31.92
N GLU A 64 -30.25 -13.17 32.50
CA GLU A 64 -29.87 -13.23 33.93
C GLU A 64 -29.38 -14.59 34.42
N LYS A 65 -29.33 -15.63 33.59
CA LYS A 65 -28.86 -16.96 33.97
C LYS A 65 -27.43 -17.16 33.55
N VAL A 66 -26.59 -17.65 34.45
CA VAL A 66 -25.27 -18.17 34.07
C VAL A 66 -25.48 -19.49 33.31
N VAL A 67 -25.06 -19.54 32.04
CA VAL A 67 -25.33 -20.65 31.11
C VAL A 67 -24.07 -21.28 30.52
N GLY A 68 -22.91 -20.80 30.94
CA GLY A 68 -21.62 -21.25 30.46
C GLY A 68 -20.48 -20.49 31.11
N PHE A 69 -19.26 -20.77 30.66
CA PHE A 69 -18.06 -20.06 31.07
C PHE A 69 -17.02 -20.03 29.94
N VAL A 70 -16.10 -19.09 30.05
CA VAL A 70 -14.85 -19.05 29.29
C VAL A 70 -13.67 -18.90 30.24
N THR A 71 -12.51 -19.38 29.81
CA THR A 71 -11.26 -19.20 30.56
C THR A 71 -10.15 -18.70 29.66
N TYR A 72 -9.28 -17.87 30.22
CA TYR A 72 -8.14 -17.30 29.52
C TYR A 72 -6.84 -17.49 30.30
N ASN A 73 -5.76 -17.70 29.56
CA ASN A 73 -4.42 -17.46 30.06
C ASN A 73 -3.96 -16.08 29.56
N ILE A 74 -3.49 -15.23 30.48
CA ILE A 74 -3.06 -13.86 30.19
C ILE A 74 -1.56 -13.89 29.97
N ILE A 75 -1.13 -13.68 28.73
CA ILE A 75 0.30 -13.61 28.39
C ILE A 75 0.84 -12.22 28.72
N SER A 76 0.05 -11.19 28.39
CA SER A 76 0.33 -9.79 28.68
C SER A 76 -0.98 -9.01 28.79
N LYS A 77 -0.91 -7.73 29.18
CA LYS A 77 -2.09 -6.84 29.27
C LYS A 77 -2.90 -6.78 27.96
N CYS A 78 -2.26 -7.00 26.81
CA CYS A 78 -2.87 -6.90 25.49
C CYS A 78 -2.93 -8.24 24.75
N GLN A 79 -2.57 -9.37 25.37
CA GLN A 79 -2.56 -10.68 24.70
C GLN A 79 -3.13 -11.80 25.56
N TYR A 80 -4.24 -12.38 25.10
CA TYR A 80 -5.05 -13.34 25.84
C TYR A 80 -5.19 -14.62 25.02
N THR A 81 -5.02 -15.77 25.66
CA THR A 81 -5.30 -17.07 25.03
C THR A 81 -6.59 -17.65 25.61
N LEU A 82 -7.64 -17.76 24.80
CA LEU A 82 -8.86 -18.48 25.13
C LEU A 82 -8.53 -19.98 25.23
N THR A 83 -8.59 -20.53 26.43
CA THR A 83 -8.23 -21.93 26.71
C THR A 83 -9.45 -22.85 26.73
N ASN A 84 -10.56 -22.42 27.34
CA ASN A 84 -11.77 -23.22 27.38
C ASN A 84 -12.99 -22.35 27.09
N ILE A 85 -13.96 -22.90 26.36
CA ILE A 85 -15.30 -22.35 26.26
C ILE A 85 -16.32 -23.48 26.40
N PHE A 86 -17.22 -23.34 27.37
CA PHE A 86 -18.32 -24.26 27.58
C PHE A 86 -19.63 -23.48 27.67
N ILE A 87 -20.60 -23.87 26.83
CA ILE A 87 -21.96 -23.34 26.85
C ILE A 87 -22.90 -24.52 26.89
N LEU A 88 -23.88 -24.47 27.80
CA LEU A 88 -24.95 -25.47 27.88
C LEU A 88 -25.65 -25.63 26.53
N THR A 89 -25.91 -26.88 26.12
CA THR A 89 -26.41 -27.24 24.77
C THR A 89 -27.63 -26.42 24.31
N GLY A 90 -28.57 -26.13 25.22
CA GLY A 90 -29.76 -25.31 24.92
C GLY A 90 -29.48 -23.83 24.59
N TYR A 91 -28.30 -23.32 24.94
CA TYR A 91 -27.94 -21.91 24.83
C TYR A 91 -26.89 -21.58 23.76
N ARG A 92 -26.30 -22.61 23.11
CA ARG A 92 -25.22 -22.45 22.11
C ARG A 92 -25.59 -21.57 20.91
N ARG A 93 -26.88 -21.43 20.59
CA ARG A 93 -27.38 -20.63 19.44
C ARG A 93 -27.57 -19.14 19.74
N HIS A 94 -27.30 -18.67 20.95
CA HIS A 94 -27.53 -17.27 21.35
C HIS A 94 -26.34 -16.33 21.14
N ARG A 95 -25.41 -16.68 20.24
CA ARG A 95 -24.24 -15.86 19.88
C ARG A 95 -23.38 -15.43 21.09
N LEU A 96 -23.36 -16.23 22.15
CA LEU A 96 -22.58 -15.92 23.37
C LEU A 96 -21.08 -15.88 23.08
N LEU A 97 -20.58 -16.84 22.28
CA LEU A 97 -19.20 -16.82 21.79
C LEU A 97 -18.89 -15.54 21.00
N TYR A 98 -19.78 -15.10 20.10
CA TYR A 98 -19.57 -13.85 19.35
C TYR A 98 -19.42 -12.65 20.27
N LYS A 99 -20.33 -12.50 21.24
CA LYS A 99 -20.32 -11.38 22.18
C LYS A 99 -19.03 -11.37 23.00
N GLU A 100 -18.60 -12.53 23.44
CA GLU A 100 -17.40 -12.69 24.26
C GLU A 100 -16.12 -12.35 23.48
N LEU A 101 -15.94 -12.94 22.29
CA LEU A 101 -14.80 -12.62 21.44
C LEU A 101 -14.80 -11.15 21.03
N LYS A 102 -15.96 -10.61 20.62
CA LYS A 102 -16.11 -9.19 20.24
C LYS A 102 -15.69 -8.27 21.37
N HIS A 103 -16.06 -8.57 22.61
CA HIS A 103 -15.72 -7.73 23.76
C HIS A 103 -14.20 -7.53 23.92
N HIS A 104 -13.41 -8.61 23.74
CA HIS A 104 -11.96 -8.52 23.81
C HIS A 104 -11.36 -7.82 22.59
N LEU A 105 -11.85 -8.13 21.39
CA LEU A 105 -11.36 -7.50 20.15
C LEU A 105 -11.60 -5.98 20.14
N THR A 106 -12.76 -5.51 20.61
CA THR A 106 -13.05 -4.06 20.74
C THR A 106 -12.22 -3.32 21.79
N LYS A 107 -11.40 -4.04 22.57
CA LYS A 107 -10.46 -3.49 23.54
C LYS A 107 -9.01 -3.64 23.07
N ASP A 108 -8.82 -3.91 21.78
CA ASP A 108 -7.52 -4.12 21.12
C ASP A 108 -6.68 -5.22 21.79
N ILE A 109 -7.35 -6.21 22.39
CA ILE A 109 -6.71 -7.40 22.94
C ILE A 109 -6.44 -8.37 21.79
N ASN A 110 -5.16 -8.69 21.56
CA ASN A 110 -4.74 -9.77 20.68
C ASN A 110 -5.20 -11.11 21.26
N LEU A 111 -6.28 -11.63 20.70
CA LEU A 111 -6.93 -12.84 21.15
C LEU A 111 -6.44 -14.04 20.35
N ILE A 112 -6.03 -15.09 21.05
CA ILE A 112 -5.58 -16.37 20.49
C ILE A 112 -6.50 -17.48 21.01
N ILE A 113 -6.83 -18.48 20.18
CA ILE A 113 -7.63 -19.63 20.62
C ILE A 113 -6.75 -20.88 20.68
N LEU A 114 -6.69 -21.53 21.84
CA LEU A 114 -5.96 -22.79 22.00
C LEU A 114 -6.76 -23.96 21.40
N GLU A 115 -6.19 -24.62 20.39
CA GLU A 115 -6.72 -25.85 19.79
C GLU A 115 -8.25 -25.86 19.61
N PRO A 116 -8.81 -24.92 18.81
CA PRO A 116 -10.25 -24.75 18.66
C PRO A 116 -10.93 -26.02 18.15
N SER A 117 -12.14 -26.30 18.64
CA SER A 117 -13.01 -27.31 18.02
C SER A 117 -13.57 -26.82 16.69
N ARG A 118 -14.00 -27.74 15.83
CA ARG A 118 -14.63 -27.42 14.55
C ARG A 118 -15.84 -26.50 14.73
N HIS A 119 -16.58 -26.65 15.84
CA HIS A 119 -17.72 -25.78 16.12
C HIS A 119 -17.33 -24.31 16.35
N VAL A 120 -16.18 -24.06 16.98
CA VAL A 120 -15.63 -22.71 17.17
C VAL A 120 -15.22 -22.14 15.81
N VAL A 121 -14.50 -22.91 15.00
CA VAL A 121 -14.07 -22.49 13.65
C VAL A 121 -15.27 -22.20 12.75
N GLU A 122 -16.29 -23.06 12.73
CA GLU A 122 -17.53 -22.80 12.00
C GLU A 122 -18.28 -21.56 12.51
N ALA A 123 -18.15 -21.22 13.80
CA ALA A 123 -18.69 -19.98 14.33
C ALA A 123 -17.91 -18.75 13.80
N LEU A 124 -16.57 -18.80 13.79
CA LEU A 124 -15.74 -17.75 13.22
C LEU A 124 -16.06 -17.50 11.74
N ILE A 125 -16.29 -18.57 10.96
CA ILE A 125 -16.74 -18.46 9.56
C ILE A 125 -18.08 -17.70 9.48
N ARG A 126 -19.06 -18.04 10.32
CA ARG A 126 -20.36 -17.35 10.36
C ARG A 126 -20.24 -15.87 10.75
N TYR A 127 -19.24 -15.53 11.56
CA TYR A 127 -18.96 -14.16 11.98
C TYR A 127 -18.15 -13.37 10.95
N ARG A 128 -17.71 -14.01 9.86
CA ARG A 128 -16.78 -13.47 8.86
C ARG A 128 -15.40 -13.13 9.43
N TRP A 129 -14.96 -13.85 10.46
CA TRP A 129 -13.61 -13.77 11.03
C TRP A 129 -12.72 -14.96 10.62
N ALA A 130 -13.30 -15.89 9.87
CA ALA A 130 -12.57 -16.96 9.19
C ALA A 130 -13.23 -17.23 7.83
N LYS A 131 -12.48 -17.82 6.90
CA LYS A 131 -12.96 -18.16 5.57
C LYS A 131 -12.43 -19.51 5.10
N ARG A 132 -13.28 -20.28 4.44
CA ARG A 132 -12.87 -21.46 3.67
C ARG A 132 -12.09 -21.01 2.42
N ILE A 133 -10.85 -21.47 2.30
CA ILE A 133 -10.00 -21.26 1.11
C ILE A 133 -10.06 -22.49 0.18
N THR A 134 -10.39 -23.66 0.73
CA THR A 134 -10.76 -24.85 -0.04
C THR A 134 -12.03 -25.45 0.55
N LYS A 135 -12.44 -26.63 0.07
CA LYS A 135 -13.56 -27.38 0.66
C LYS A 135 -13.34 -27.62 2.17
N ASN A 136 -12.10 -27.88 2.56
CA ASN A 136 -11.72 -28.34 3.90
C ASN A 136 -10.85 -27.34 4.66
N LEU A 137 -9.96 -26.61 3.98
CA LEU A 137 -9.05 -25.66 4.62
C LEU A 137 -9.73 -24.32 4.90
N VAL A 138 -9.46 -23.80 6.09
CA VAL A 138 -9.97 -22.54 6.62
C VAL A 138 -8.80 -21.70 7.06
N VAL A 139 -8.86 -20.41 6.73
CA VAL A 139 -7.98 -19.37 7.27
C VAL A 139 -8.77 -18.50 8.25
N SER A 140 -8.16 -18.08 9.35
CA SER A 140 -8.78 -17.30 10.43
C SER A 140 -7.98 -16.04 10.73
N ALA A 141 -8.66 -14.91 10.91
CA ALA A 141 -8.02 -13.69 11.41
C ALA A 141 -7.62 -13.80 12.89
N ILE A 142 -8.38 -14.58 13.66
CA ILE A 142 -8.00 -14.93 15.04
C ILE A 142 -7.02 -16.08 15.00
N ASN A 143 -5.83 -15.88 15.54
CA ASN A 143 -4.79 -16.90 15.58
C ASN A 143 -5.16 -18.07 16.49
N PHE A 144 -4.62 -19.24 16.15
CA PHE A 144 -4.74 -20.48 16.87
C PHE A 144 -3.40 -20.91 17.43
N ASN A 145 -3.43 -21.54 18.60
CA ASN A 145 -2.24 -22.08 19.24
C ASN A 145 -2.27 -23.60 19.22
N ILE A 146 -1.15 -24.22 18.86
CA ILE A 146 -0.93 -25.67 18.83
C ILE A 146 0.14 -26.03 19.85
N ASN A 147 -0.14 -27.04 20.68
CA ASN A 147 0.90 -27.64 21.50
C ASN A 147 1.67 -28.70 20.71
N LEU A 148 2.90 -28.39 20.27
CA LEU A 148 3.70 -29.29 19.43
C LEU A 148 4.13 -30.58 20.16
N SER A 149 4.09 -30.60 21.49
CA SER A 149 4.42 -31.81 22.27
C SER A 149 3.35 -32.91 22.13
N SER A 150 2.09 -32.50 21.94
CA SER A 150 0.94 -33.38 21.75
C SER A 150 0.49 -33.49 20.28
N ALA A 151 0.98 -32.62 19.39
CA ALA A 151 0.65 -32.64 17.98
C ALA A 151 1.16 -33.90 17.25
N ILE A 152 0.49 -34.25 16.16
CA ILE A 152 0.90 -35.30 15.22
C ILE A 152 1.59 -34.63 14.04
N SER A 153 2.66 -35.24 13.51
CA SER A 153 3.47 -34.65 12.45
C SER A 153 4.04 -35.70 11.49
N ASN A 154 4.39 -35.26 10.28
CA ASN A 154 5.23 -36.02 9.34
C ASN A 154 6.71 -36.08 9.76
N ASN A 155 7.11 -35.37 10.82
CA ASN A 155 8.44 -35.45 11.43
C ASN A 155 8.35 -36.02 12.85
N GLU A 156 9.22 -36.99 13.18
CA GLU A 156 9.27 -37.65 14.49
C GLU A 156 9.79 -36.73 15.61
N LYS A 157 10.45 -35.60 15.28
CA LYS A 157 10.96 -34.66 16.28
C LYS A 157 9.84 -33.82 16.90
N LYS A 158 9.45 -34.20 18.12
CA LYS A 158 8.56 -33.39 18.96
C LYS A 158 9.29 -32.21 19.58
N SER A 159 8.72 -31.02 19.42
CA SER A 159 9.15 -29.82 20.13
C SER A 159 8.27 -29.59 21.35
N ASN A 160 8.83 -29.09 22.45
CA ASN A 160 8.06 -28.63 23.61
C ASN A 160 7.53 -27.19 23.46
N SER A 161 7.51 -26.65 22.25
CA SER A 161 7.06 -25.29 21.97
C SER A 161 5.58 -25.23 21.59
N LEU A 162 4.99 -24.06 21.83
CA LEU A 162 3.71 -23.66 21.25
C LEU A 162 3.95 -23.11 19.83
N ALA A 163 3.06 -23.42 18.89
CA ALA A 163 3.10 -22.88 17.54
C ALA A 163 1.83 -22.07 17.25
N LEU A 164 2.01 -20.87 16.71
CA LEU A 164 0.93 -19.99 16.30
C LEU A 164 0.62 -20.23 14.81
N THR A 165 -0.66 -20.28 14.46
CA THR A 165 -1.12 -20.49 13.09
C THR A 165 -2.53 -19.95 12.91
N ASN A 166 -2.95 -19.73 11.67
CA ASN A 166 -4.29 -19.30 11.29
C ASN A 166 -5.03 -20.35 10.46
N ILE A 167 -4.45 -21.54 10.27
CA ILE A 167 -4.99 -22.58 9.39
C ILE A 167 -5.70 -23.69 10.17
N TYR A 168 -6.86 -24.11 9.67
CA TYR A 168 -7.63 -25.23 10.20
C TYR A 168 -8.17 -26.12 9.08
N ASP A 169 -8.10 -27.43 9.26
CA ASP A 169 -8.72 -28.42 8.38
C ASP A 169 -10.02 -28.96 8.99
N LEU A 170 -11.14 -28.67 8.33
CA LEU A 170 -12.48 -29.10 8.75
C LEU A 170 -12.74 -30.59 8.58
N ASP A 171 -12.04 -31.26 7.68
CA ASP A 171 -12.26 -32.67 7.36
C ASP A 171 -11.73 -33.56 8.48
N ILE A 172 -10.50 -33.26 8.92
CA ILE A 172 -9.85 -33.96 10.02
C ILE A 172 -10.05 -33.24 11.36
N CYS A 173 -10.76 -32.11 11.39
CA CYS A 173 -11.03 -31.31 12.59
C CYS A 173 -9.73 -30.99 13.35
N ALA A 174 -8.77 -30.37 12.67
CA ALA A 174 -7.45 -30.10 13.23
C ALA A 174 -6.96 -28.70 12.90
N THR A 175 -6.28 -28.08 13.85
CA THR A 175 -5.47 -26.89 13.57
C THR A 175 -4.18 -27.34 12.91
N LEU A 176 -3.74 -26.68 11.85
CA LEU A 176 -2.53 -27.04 11.11
C LEU A 176 -1.43 -25.99 11.32
N SER A 177 -0.22 -26.42 11.62
CA SER A 177 0.98 -25.58 11.60
C SER A 177 2.00 -26.20 10.67
N PHE A 178 2.67 -25.40 9.85
CA PHE A 178 3.64 -25.92 8.90
C PHE A 178 4.89 -25.04 8.84
N LYS A 179 6.01 -25.64 8.48
CA LYS A 179 7.30 -24.97 8.28
C LYS A 179 7.94 -25.50 7.00
N ILE A 180 8.14 -24.62 6.04
CA ILE A 180 8.74 -24.97 4.74
C ILE A 180 10.22 -24.59 4.80
N PHE A 181 11.11 -25.56 4.58
CA PHE A 181 12.54 -25.29 4.39
C PHE A 181 12.88 -25.14 2.91
N ASN A 182 12.25 -25.96 2.07
CA ASN A 182 12.21 -25.85 0.61
C ASN A 182 11.05 -26.72 0.08
N ARG A 183 10.84 -26.75 -1.24
CA ARG A 183 9.73 -27.50 -1.87
C ARG A 183 9.74 -29.02 -1.56
N GLU A 184 10.90 -29.58 -1.26
CA GLU A 184 11.09 -31.00 -1.00
C GLU A 184 11.21 -31.32 0.50
N LYS A 185 11.33 -30.29 1.35
CA LYS A 185 11.57 -30.42 2.79
C LYS A 185 10.67 -29.47 3.57
N TYR A 186 9.69 -30.05 4.24
CA TYR A 186 8.74 -29.34 5.08
C TYR A 186 8.35 -30.18 6.30
N GLU A 187 7.87 -29.49 7.34
CA GLU A 187 7.28 -30.08 8.54
C GLU A 187 5.84 -29.60 8.65
N LEU A 188 4.89 -30.51 8.83
CA LEU A 188 3.50 -30.20 9.09
C LEU A 188 3.08 -30.87 10.39
N TYR A 189 2.42 -30.11 11.24
CA TYR A 189 1.87 -30.50 12.53
C TYR A 189 0.36 -30.29 12.52
N TYR A 190 -0.39 -31.22 13.12
CA TYR A 190 -1.80 -31.04 13.37
C TYR A 190 -2.23 -31.49 14.77
N THR A 191 -3.23 -30.81 15.33
CA THR A 191 -3.71 -31.05 16.69
C THR A 191 -4.42 -32.39 16.84
N GLN A 192 -4.46 -32.94 18.06
CA GLN A 192 -5.25 -34.14 18.36
C GLN A 192 -6.75 -33.91 18.14
N VAL A 193 -7.51 -35.01 18.01
CA VAL A 193 -8.98 -34.92 17.92
C VAL A 193 -9.52 -34.48 19.27
N VAL A 194 -10.34 -33.45 19.20
CA VAL A 194 -11.15 -33.00 20.31
C VAL A 194 -12.39 -33.90 20.44
N GLU A 195 -12.76 -34.30 21.67
CA GLU A 195 -13.90 -35.20 21.90
C GLU A 195 -15.21 -34.68 21.27
N GLU A 196 -15.45 -33.37 21.36
CA GLU A 196 -16.63 -32.71 20.77
C GLU A 196 -16.71 -32.84 19.23
N ASP A 197 -15.57 -33.10 18.57
CA ASP A 197 -15.46 -33.17 17.11
C ASP A 197 -15.57 -34.60 16.57
N LYS A 198 -15.56 -35.63 17.42
CA LYS A 198 -15.70 -37.04 17.01
C LYS A 198 -16.98 -37.32 16.21
N ARG A 199 -18.05 -36.58 16.50
CA ARG A 199 -19.32 -36.64 15.76
C ARG A 199 -19.21 -36.30 14.27
N PHE A 200 -18.11 -35.70 13.82
CA PHE A 200 -17.85 -35.37 12.41
C PHE A 200 -17.12 -36.48 11.64
N ASN A 201 -16.95 -37.65 12.25
CA ASN A 201 -16.23 -38.79 11.68
C ASN A 201 -14.77 -38.43 11.29
N CYS A 202 -14.12 -37.58 12.09
CA CYS A 202 -12.76 -37.14 11.84
C CYS A 202 -11.71 -38.20 12.22
N GLU A 203 -12.01 -39.09 13.16
CA GLU A 203 -11.12 -40.20 13.56
C GLU A 203 -10.90 -41.17 12.38
N GLU A 204 -11.96 -41.63 11.72
CA GLU A 204 -11.87 -42.54 10.55
C GLU A 204 -11.11 -41.90 9.38
N LYS A 205 -11.22 -40.58 9.22
CA LYS A 205 -10.46 -39.84 8.19
C LYS A 205 -8.99 -39.72 8.55
N ARG A 206 -8.68 -39.52 9.83
CA ARG A 206 -7.30 -39.43 10.34
C ARG A 206 -6.56 -40.75 10.25
N GLU A 207 -7.25 -41.89 10.38
CA GLU A 207 -6.66 -43.22 10.18
C GLU A 207 -6.15 -43.44 8.75
N LYS A 208 -6.68 -42.68 7.78
CA LYS A 208 -6.31 -42.74 6.37
C LYS A 208 -5.27 -41.68 5.98
N ILE A 209 -4.75 -40.90 6.94
CA ILE A 209 -3.71 -39.90 6.69
C ILE A 209 -2.38 -40.62 6.45
N ASP A 210 -1.76 -40.31 5.32
CA ASP A 210 -0.43 -40.76 4.93
C ASP A 210 0.39 -39.57 4.40
N GLN A 211 1.55 -39.86 3.81
CA GLN A 211 2.42 -38.84 3.22
C GLN A 211 1.71 -38.03 2.12
N SER A 212 0.80 -38.64 1.35
CA SER A 212 0.07 -37.95 0.29
C SER A 212 -0.84 -36.85 0.84
N TYR A 213 -1.46 -37.07 2.01
CA TYR A 213 -2.22 -36.00 2.68
C TYR A 213 -1.33 -34.79 2.98
N PHE A 214 -0.14 -35.01 3.56
CA PHE A 214 0.79 -33.94 3.90
C PHE A 214 1.27 -33.18 2.65
N ASP A 215 1.64 -33.90 1.60
CA ASP A 215 2.09 -33.33 0.32
C ASP A 215 0.99 -32.49 -0.33
N ASN A 216 -0.26 -32.98 -0.32
CA ASN A 216 -1.40 -32.28 -0.86
C ASN A 216 -1.71 -31.00 -0.06
N CYS A 217 -1.69 -31.06 1.28
CA CYS A 217 -1.90 -29.87 2.11
C CYS A 217 -0.86 -28.79 1.84
N VAL A 218 0.43 -29.15 1.80
CA VAL A 218 1.50 -28.18 1.55
C VAL A 218 1.44 -27.62 0.13
N THR A 219 1.15 -28.46 -0.86
CA THR A 219 0.95 -28.01 -2.25
C THR A 219 -0.20 -27.01 -2.35
N GLU A 220 -1.34 -27.30 -1.72
CA GLU A 220 -2.51 -26.42 -1.71
C GLU A 220 -2.24 -25.09 -1.02
N LEU A 221 -1.50 -25.10 0.09
CA LEU A 221 -1.12 -23.90 0.84
C LEU A 221 -0.11 -23.04 0.05
N ILE A 222 0.95 -23.64 -0.52
CA ILE A 222 1.94 -22.93 -1.34
C ILE A 222 1.30 -22.34 -2.60
N ALA A 223 0.43 -23.09 -3.26
CA ALA A 223 -0.25 -22.62 -4.48
C ALA A 223 -1.17 -21.42 -4.23
N ARG A 224 -1.58 -21.20 -2.97
CA ARG A 224 -2.53 -20.17 -2.55
C ARG A 224 -1.95 -19.15 -1.58
N ASP A 225 -0.63 -19.08 -1.46
CA ASP A 225 0.05 -18.19 -0.50
C ASP A 225 -0.49 -16.75 -0.57
N SER A 226 -0.50 -16.17 -1.78
CA SER A 226 -1.04 -14.82 -2.01
C SER A 226 -2.55 -14.70 -1.77
N GLU A 227 -3.32 -15.79 -1.97
CA GLU A 227 -4.76 -15.81 -1.66
C GLU A 227 -5.00 -15.83 -0.14
N ILE A 228 -4.18 -16.59 0.59
CA ILE A 228 -4.21 -16.68 2.06
C ILE A 228 -3.88 -15.32 2.66
N GLU A 229 -2.80 -14.68 2.23
CA GLU A 229 -2.42 -13.32 2.64
C GLU A 229 -3.55 -12.33 2.38
N ARG A 230 -4.11 -12.32 1.17
CA ARG A 230 -5.26 -11.48 0.81
C ARG A 230 -6.45 -11.72 1.73
N TRP A 231 -6.79 -12.97 2.02
CA TRP A 231 -7.93 -13.26 2.90
C TRP A 231 -7.67 -12.90 4.35
N LEU A 232 -6.45 -13.09 4.87
CA LEU A 232 -6.09 -12.66 6.21
C LEU A 232 -6.27 -11.16 6.36
N PHE A 233 -5.79 -10.38 5.38
CA PHE A 233 -6.00 -8.94 5.33
C PHE A 233 -7.48 -8.57 5.37
N VAL A 234 -8.31 -9.16 4.51
CA VAL A 234 -9.76 -8.89 4.46
C VAL A 234 -10.46 -9.28 5.77
N LEU A 235 -10.08 -10.42 6.36
CA LEU A 235 -10.68 -10.90 7.61
C LEU A 235 -10.27 -10.04 8.81
N ASN A 236 -9.03 -9.54 8.86
CA ASN A 236 -8.56 -8.62 9.88
C ASN A 236 -9.36 -7.30 9.86
N LYS A 237 -9.67 -6.77 8.68
CA LYS A 237 -10.57 -5.59 8.53
C LYS A 237 -12.01 -5.83 9.02
N HIS A 238 -12.43 -7.08 9.14
CA HIS A 238 -13.73 -7.45 9.67
C HIS A 238 -13.73 -7.73 11.19
N LEU A 239 -12.56 -7.72 11.84
CA LEU A 239 -12.50 -7.80 13.29
C LEU A 239 -13.08 -6.51 13.90
N PRO A 240 -13.84 -6.61 15.00
CA PRO A 240 -14.30 -5.44 15.73
C PRO A 240 -13.11 -4.70 16.34
N SER A 241 -12.91 -3.44 16.00
CA SER A 241 -11.95 -2.53 16.65
C SER A 241 -12.64 -1.62 17.68
N LYS A 242 -11.86 -1.03 18.59
CA LYS A 242 -12.34 0.06 19.44
C LYS A 242 -12.81 1.22 18.53
N PRO A 243 -14.01 1.81 18.73
CA PRO A 243 -14.35 3.03 18.02
C PRO A 243 -13.39 4.14 18.45
N ILE A 244 -12.69 4.70 17.48
CA ILE A 244 -11.65 5.71 17.73
C ILE A 244 -12.31 7.08 17.68
N ASP A 245 -12.34 7.75 18.84
CA ASP A 245 -12.76 9.13 18.94
C ASP A 245 -11.60 10.05 18.58
N THR A 246 -11.69 10.63 17.39
CA THR A 246 -10.68 11.53 16.84
C THR A 246 -10.53 12.79 17.69
N GLU A 247 -11.63 13.25 18.34
CA GLU A 247 -11.60 14.42 19.21
C GLU A 247 -10.92 14.11 20.55
N GLU A 248 -10.99 12.87 21.04
CA GLU A 248 -10.28 12.43 22.25
C GLU A 248 -8.76 12.47 22.03
N ILE A 249 -8.30 12.02 20.85
CA ILE A 249 -6.88 11.86 20.53
C ILE A 249 -6.23 13.16 20.04
N ILE A 250 -6.85 13.90 19.12
CA ILE A 250 -6.29 15.14 18.54
C ILE A 250 -6.74 16.38 19.33
N GLY A 251 -7.89 16.30 20.00
CA GLY A 251 -8.60 17.47 20.52
C GLY A 251 -9.52 18.11 19.49
N LYS A 252 -10.16 19.21 19.87
CA LYS A 252 -10.97 20.05 18.98
C LYS A 252 -10.11 21.16 18.37
N PRO A 253 -10.54 21.79 17.26
CA PRO A 253 -9.86 22.96 16.72
C PRO A 253 -9.67 24.09 17.75
N THR A 254 -10.51 24.14 18.79
CA THR A 254 -10.47 25.13 19.86
C THR A 254 -9.74 24.66 21.13
N HIS A 255 -9.46 23.35 21.30
CA HIS A 255 -8.90 22.79 22.53
C HIS A 255 -7.98 21.60 22.22
N PHE A 256 -6.81 21.51 22.87
CA PHE A 256 -5.93 20.34 22.73
C PHE A 256 -6.53 19.10 23.39
N SER A 257 -6.19 17.93 22.86
CA SER A 257 -6.39 16.65 23.57
C SER A 257 -5.62 16.65 24.89
N GLN A 258 -5.99 15.76 25.81
CA GLN A 258 -5.25 15.57 27.05
C GLN A 258 -3.75 15.29 26.82
N THR A 259 -3.41 14.38 25.89
CA THR A 259 -2.01 14.03 25.57
C THR A 259 -1.17 15.23 25.11
N LEU A 260 -1.70 16.05 24.19
CA LEU A 260 -1.05 17.30 23.76
C LEU A 260 -0.93 18.31 24.90
N GLN A 261 -1.95 18.43 25.77
CA GLN A 261 -1.89 19.35 26.90
C GLN A 261 -0.84 18.92 27.92
N GLU A 262 -0.76 17.63 28.25
CA GLU A 262 0.27 17.06 29.13
C GLU A 262 1.67 17.27 28.53
N SER A 263 1.84 17.08 27.23
CA SER A 263 3.13 17.31 26.55
C SER A 263 3.56 18.79 26.57
N ILE A 264 2.60 19.72 26.57
CA ILE A 264 2.87 21.16 26.77
C ILE A 264 3.27 21.43 28.21
N ASP A 265 2.51 20.89 29.16
CA ASP A 265 2.71 21.11 30.59
C ASP A 265 4.07 20.54 31.06
N ASP A 266 4.48 19.40 30.48
CA ASP A 266 5.77 18.75 30.70
C ASP A 266 6.93 19.43 29.94
N GLY A 267 6.64 20.41 29.07
CA GLY A 267 7.63 21.16 28.31
C GLY A 267 8.32 20.37 27.20
N ILE A 268 7.73 19.25 26.75
CA ILE A 268 8.23 18.43 25.63
C ILE A 268 8.06 19.20 24.31
N ILE A 269 6.92 19.89 24.17
CA ILE A 269 6.59 20.75 23.04
C ILE A 269 5.95 22.05 23.53
N THR A 270 6.06 23.13 22.75
CA THR A 270 5.38 24.40 23.03
C THR A 270 3.94 24.39 22.53
N THR A 271 3.11 25.31 23.02
CA THR A 271 1.73 25.50 22.56
C THR A 271 1.62 25.72 21.04
N LYS A 272 2.61 26.42 20.45
CA LYS A 272 2.66 26.66 18.99
C LYS A 272 2.91 25.37 18.22
N GLU A 273 3.80 24.53 18.72
CA GLU A 273 4.19 23.25 18.11
C GLU A 273 3.07 22.22 18.25
N ALA A 274 2.42 22.16 19.41
CA ALA A 274 1.19 21.38 19.61
C ALA A 274 0.10 21.76 18.60
N LYS A 275 -0.03 23.04 18.25
CA LYS A 275 -0.99 23.49 17.23
C LYS A 275 -0.63 23.03 15.82
N ILE A 276 0.66 23.01 15.50
CA ILE A 276 1.17 22.49 14.22
C ILE A 276 0.90 20.99 14.11
N ILE A 277 1.24 20.22 15.15
CA ILE A 277 0.97 18.77 15.23
C ILE A 277 -0.53 18.50 15.10
N GLN A 278 -1.37 19.23 15.84
CA GLN A 278 -2.83 19.10 15.79
C GLN A 278 -3.37 19.31 14.36
N ASN A 279 -2.93 20.38 13.69
CA ASN A 279 -3.34 20.68 12.31
C ASN A 279 -2.83 19.63 11.32
N GLN A 280 -1.58 19.18 11.47
CA GLN A 280 -0.99 18.14 10.63
C GLN A 280 -1.80 16.84 10.73
N LEU A 281 -2.17 16.40 11.94
CA LEU A 281 -2.98 15.20 12.14
C LEU A 281 -4.37 15.32 11.50
N PHE A 282 -5.03 16.47 11.60
CA PHE A 282 -6.31 16.69 10.91
C PHE A 282 -6.19 16.59 9.39
N VAL A 283 -5.14 17.17 8.81
CA VAL A 283 -4.88 17.11 7.37
C VAL A 283 -4.52 15.70 6.94
N GLU A 284 -3.58 15.04 7.63
CA GLU A 284 -3.15 13.67 7.32
C GLU A 284 -4.30 12.67 7.41
N LEU A 285 -5.16 12.80 8.43
CA LEU A 285 -6.35 11.97 8.57
C LEU A 285 -7.37 12.23 7.45
N ARG A 286 -7.60 13.49 7.06
CA ARG A 286 -8.50 13.84 5.95
C ARG A 286 -7.97 13.32 4.60
N MET A 287 -6.66 13.36 4.40
CA MET A 287 -5.99 12.88 3.19
C MET A 287 -5.81 11.35 3.16
N GLY A 288 -6.18 10.63 4.22
CA GLY A 288 -5.96 9.18 4.34
C GLY A 288 -4.50 8.78 4.51
N LYS A 289 -3.61 9.72 4.86
CA LYS A 289 -2.18 9.47 5.15
C LYS A 289 -1.96 8.81 6.51
N VAL A 290 -2.98 8.87 7.38
CA VAL A 290 -3.00 8.23 8.70
C VAL A 290 -4.39 7.62 8.89
N GLU A 291 -4.48 6.32 9.15
CA GLU A 291 -5.73 5.66 9.51
C GLU A 291 -6.14 6.05 10.94
N LYS A 292 -7.43 5.98 11.27
CA LYS A 292 -7.90 6.30 12.63
C LYS A 292 -7.18 5.42 13.66
N GLU A 293 -6.99 4.16 13.31
CA GLU A 293 -6.31 3.09 14.04
C GLU A 293 -4.85 3.42 14.36
N ALA A 294 -4.22 4.28 13.55
CA ALA A 294 -2.82 4.67 13.70
C ALA A 294 -2.63 6.02 14.38
N LEU A 295 -3.72 6.71 14.75
CA LEU A 295 -3.70 8.12 15.10
C LEU A 295 -2.98 8.43 16.41
N GLU A 296 -3.14 7.59 17.43
CA GLU A 296 -2.41 7.72 18.71
C GLU A 296 -0.91 7.54 18.49
N LEU A 297 -0.53 6.50 17.75
CA LEU A 297 0.87 6.22 17.39
C LEU A 297 1.48 7.38 16.58
N ARG A 298 0.69 7.95 15.66
CA ARG A 298 1.11 9.10 14.86
C ARG A 298 1.35 10.34 15.73
N LEU A 299 0.41 10.62 16.64
CA LEU A 299 0.52 11.74 17.57
C LEU A 299 1.79 11.60 18.43
N ASP A 300 1.99 10.43 19.04
CA ASP A 300 3.17 10.15 19.85
C ASP A 300 4.47 10.32 19.05
N TYR A 301 4.50 9.83 17.80
CA TYR A 301 5.66 10.02 16.94
C TYR A 301 5.95 11.50 16.70
N LEU A 302 4.92 12.29 16.36
CA LEU A 302 5.08 13.72 16.07
C LEU A 302 5.50 14.52 17.31
N ILE A 303 5.03 14.17 18.50
CA ILE A 303 5.47 14.81 19.77
C ILE A 303 6.94 14.50 20.02
N ASN A 304 7.34 13.23 19.92
CA ASN A 304 8.68 12.79 20.30
C ASN A 304 9.76 13.14 19.27
N ASN A 305 9.40 13.24 18.00
CA ASN A 305 10.36 13.50 16.90
C ASN A 305 10.24 14.92 16.32
N TYR A 306 9.50 15.82 16.99
CA TYR A 306 9.26 17.17 16.48
C TYR A 306 10.57 17.95 16.19
N HIS A 307 11.62 17.69 16.98
CA HIS A 307 12.92 18.37 16.87
C HIS A 307 13.98 17.57 16.10
N GLU A 308 13.72 16.31 15.75
CA GLU A 308 14.68 15.47 15.03
C GLU A 308 14.46 15.56 13.51
N LYS A 309 15.22 16.44 12.86
CA LYS A 309 15.39 16.43 11.40
C LYS A 309 16.55 15.52 11.02
N THR A 310 16.34 14.22 11.12
CA THR A 310 17.33 13.23 10.67
C THR A 310 16.72 12.36 9.58
N VAL A 311 16.89 12.83 8.34
CA VAL A 311 16.66 12.02 7.14
C VAL A 311 17.74 10.94 7.11
N LYS A 312 17.39 9.71 7.46
CA LYS A 312 18.24 8.54 7.22
C LYS A 312 18.00 8.07 5.79
N ASN A 313 18.99 8.30 4.94
CA ASN A 313 19.02 7.79 3.57
C ASN A 313 19.22 6.28 3.59
N ASN A 314 18.17 5.51 3.30
CA ASN A 314 18.25 4.17 2.71
C ASN A 314 16.84 3.75 2.25
N ALA A 315 16.48 4.07 1.01
CA ALA A 315 15.26 3.55 0.39
C ALA A 315 15.55 2.15 -0.18
N THR A 316 15.01 1.13 0.46
CA THR A 316 14.72 -0.19 -0.14
C THR A 316 13.22 -0.46 0.00
N GLU A 317 12.71 -1.49 -0.68
CA GLU A 317 11.28 -1.81 -0.80
C GLU A 317 10.55 -2.19 0.51
N HIS A 318 11.21 -2.06 1.68
CA HIS A 318 10.69 -2.47 2.99
C HIS A 318 10.64 -1.36 4.04
N PHE A 319 10.73 -0.08 3.65
CA PHE A 319 10.74 1.03 4.60
C PHE A 319 9.46 1.88 4.55
N CYS A 320 9.08 2.44 5.71
CA CYS A 320 8.02 3.43 5.80
C CYS A 320 8.41 4.69 4.99
N PRO A 321 7.51 5.24 4.14
CA PRO A 321 7.82 6.43 3.34
C PRO A 321 7.98 7.70 4.18
N TYR A 322 7.53 7.69 5.45
CA TYR A 322 7.63 8.83 6.34
C TYR A 322 8.85 8.76 7.26
N CYS A 323 8.98 7.69 8.04
CA CYS A 323 10.03 7.59 9.05
C CYS A 323 11.24 6.75 8.62
N TYR A 324 11.20 6.12 7.43
CA TYR A 324 12.28 5.29 6.90
C TYR A 324 12.71 4.12 7.79
N GLU A 325 11.83 3.69 8.71
CA GLU A 325 12.03 2.48 9.50
C GLU A 325 11.42 1.27 8.78
N ASP A 326 11.95 0.08 9.02
CA ASP A 326 11.45 -1.16 8.39
C ASP A 326 9.96 -1.35 8.70
N VAL A 327 9.19 -1.80 7.69
CA VAL A 327 7.75 -2.03 7.79
C VAL A 327 7.36 -3.43 7.37
N ASP A 328 6.37 -3.98 8.09
CA ASP A 328 5.65 -5.18 7.68
C ASP A 328 4.50 -4.77 6.73
N TYR A 329 4.51 -5.29 5.50
CA TYR A 329 3.51 -4.98 4.46
C TYR A 329 2.13 -5.60 4.75
N LEU A 330 2.02 -6.44 5.77
CA LEU A 330 0.74 -6.95 6.26
C LEU A 330 0.00 -5.92 7.13
N GLU A 331 0.69 -4.88 7.60
CA GLU A 331 0.12 -3.80 8.40
C GLU A 331 -0.39 -2.65 7.51
N ASN A 332 -1.52 -2.04 7.88
CA ASN A 332 -2.07 -0.89 7.13
C ASN A 332 -1.31 0.42 7.41
N TYR A 333 -0.46 0.45 8.43
CA TYR A 333 0.29 1.63 8.84
C TYR A 333 1.61 1.24 9.47
N CYS A 334 2.57 2.15 9.44
CA CYS A 334 3.89 1.94 10.01
C CYS A 334 3.78 1.88 11.53
N ILE A 335 4.20 0.76 12.12
CA ILE A 335 4.22 0.56 13.58
C ILE A 335 5.14 1.52 14.33
N ASN A 336 6.04 2.20 13.62
CA ASN A 336 6.98 3.14 14.23
C ASN A 336 6.45 4.57 14.23
N CYS A 337 5.69 4.99 13.21
CA CYS A 337 5.28 6.39 13.07
C CYS A 337 3.79 6.62 12.76
N GLY A 338 2.99 5.57 12.67
CA GLY A 338 1.55 5.63 12.40
C GLY A 338 1.16 6.09 10.99
N TYR A 339 2.13 6.27 10.08
CA TYR A 339 1.84 6.66 8.70
C TYR A 339 1.22 5.48 7.94
N THR A 340 0.13 5.71 7.22
CA THR A 340 -0.56 4.68 6.43
C THR A 340 0.38 4.11 5.38
N LEU A 341 0.53 2.79 5.39
CA LEU A 341 1.23 2.02 4.38
C LEU A 341 0.15 1.61 3.39
N TYR A 342 0.22 2.12 2.17
CA TYR A 342 -0.83 2.01 1.15
C TYR A 342 -1.56 0.66 1.18
N SER A 343 -2.84 0.69 1.58
CA SER A 343 -3.67 -0.51 1.62
C SER A 343 -3.95 -0.97 0.17
N LEU A 344 -3.59 -2.22 -0.15
CA LEU A 344 -3.90 -2.93 -1.40
C LEU A 344 -5.41 -3.08 -1.70
N SER A 345 -6.31 -2.35 -1.03
CA SER A 345 -7.74 -2.64 -0.99
C SER A 345 -8.69 -1.49 -1.36
N SER A 346 -8.20 -0.36 -1.87
CA SER A 346 -9.05 0.78 -2.23
C SER A 346 -8.71 1.45 -3.56
N LEU A 347 -8.29 0.69 -4.56
CA LEU A 347 -7.87 1.27 -5.84
C LEU A 347 -8.74 0.71 -6.96
N ASP A 348 -9.71 1.52 -7.40
CA ASP A 348 -10.21 1.45 -8.77
C ASP A 348 -9.00 1.63 -9.70
N GLU A 349 -8.88 0.74 -10.69
CA GLU A 349 -7.67 0.50 -11.49
C GLU A 349 -7.18 1.74 -12.27
N GLU A 350 -8.02 2.77 -12.44
CA GLU A 350 -7.70 4.00 -13.17
C GLU A 350 -6.99 5.07 -12.30
N ASP A 351 -7.36 5.21 -11.02
CA ASP A 351 -6.74 6.20 -10.11
C ASP A 351 -5.33 5.79 -9.66
N PHE A 352 -5.05 4.47 -9.69
CA PHE A 352 -3.73 3.91 -9.39
C PHE A 352 -2.67 4.30 -10.42
N VAL A 353 -3.03 4.37 -11.71
CA VAL A 353 -2.10 4.73 -12.78
C VAL A 353 -1.64 6.19 -12.64
N TYR A 354 -2.56 7.09 -12.31
CA TYR A 354 -2.26 8.52 -12.19
C TYR A 354 -1.46 8.85 -10.91
N LYS A 355 -1.75 8.19 -9.78
CA LYS A 355 -0.99 8.38 -8.52
C LYS A 355 0.34 7.63 -8.48
N GLN A 356 0.44 6.44 -9.06
CA GLN A 356 1.73 5.72 -9.15
C GLN A 356 2.73 6.47 -10.04
N LEU A 357 2.27 7.13 -11.12
CA LEU A 357 3.10 8.05 -11.93
C LEU A 357 3.58 9.28 -11.15
N LEU A 358 2.80 9.78 -10.20
CA LEU A 358 3.15 10.91 -9.33
C LEU A 358 4.11 10.53 -8.19
N GLU A 359 3.98 9.32 -7.66
CA GLU A 359 4.80 8.80 -6.54
C GLU A 359 6.09 8.11 -7.02
N GLU A 360 6.10 7.46 -8.18
CA GLU A 360 7.35 7.06 -8.85
C GLU A 360 8.19 8.31 -9.14
N LYS A 361 7.59 9.44 -9.54
CA LYS A 361 8.27 10.75 -9.66
C LYS A 361 8.84 11.29 -8.35
N GLN A 362 8.30 10.92 -7.18
CA GLN A 362 8.79 11.40 -5.87
C GLN A 362 9.82 10.45 -5.24
N SER A 363 9.63 9.13 -5.38
CA SER A 363 10.60 8.11 -4.95
C SER A 363 11.87 8.12 -5.82
N TYR A 364 11.74 8.39 -7.13
CA TYR A 364 12.89 8.60 -8.02
C TYR A 364 13.74 9.82 -7.64
N LYS A 365 13.10 10.86 -7.10
CA LYS A 365 13.76 12.08 -6.65
C LYS A 365 14.75 11.86 -5.49
N HIS A 366 14.73 10.72 -4.82
CA HIS A 366 15.57 10.42 -3.65
C HIS A 366 16.66 9.37 -3.89
N SER A 367 16.58 8.54 -4.93
CA SER A 367 17.67 7.59 -5.28
C SER A 367 18.81 8.25 -6.07
N LEU A 368 18.57 9.40 -6.71
CA LEU A 368 19.53 10.12 -7.57
C LEU A 368 20.72 10.78 -6.83
N THR A 369 20.78 10.78 -5.51
CA THR A 369 21.80 11.56 -4.76
C THR A 369 22.96 10.75 -4.19
N GLY A 370 23.42 9.73 -4.93
CA GLY A 370 24.73 9.14 -4.73
C GLY A 370 25.85 10.12 -5.14
N LYS A 371 26.34 10.93 -4.19
CA LYS A 371 27.54 11.80 -4.31
C LYS A 371 27.47 13.01 -5.26
N ARG A 372 26.31 13.62 -5.45
CA ARG A 372 26.25 15.08 -5.68
C ARG A 372 25.54 15.67 -4.48
N GLU A 373 26.28 16.41 -3.64
CA GLU A 373 25.65 17.35 -2.71
C GLU A 373 24.83 18.30 -3.58
N LEU A 374 23.53 18.03 -3.72
CA LEU A 374 22.58 19.03 -4.16
C LEU A 374 22.64 20.13 -3.12
N LYS A 375 23.49 21.12 -3.38
CA LYS A 375 23.23 22.49 -2.94
C LYS A 375 21.90 22.87 -3.59
N ASN A 376 20.79 22.45 -2.98
CA ASN A 376 19.47 23.01 -3.19
C ASN A 376 19.48 24.43 -2.63
N TYR A 377 20.29 25.30 -3.22
CA TYR A 377 20.02 26.74 -3.25
C TYR A 377 19.20 26.97 -4.51
N HIS A 378 17.98 26.44 -4.53
CA HIS A 378 16.98 27.10 -5.35
C HIS A 378 16.64 28.38 -4.60
N ASP A 379 16.97 29.52 -5.20
CA ASP A 379 16.48 30.82 -4.74
C ASP A 379 14.96 30.70 -4.56
N GLU A 380 14.42 31.34 -3.53
CA GLU A 380 12.98 31.41 -3.27
C GLU A 380 12.23 31.87 -4.53
N GLU A 381 12.86 32.71 -5.35
CA GLU A 381 12.36 33.13 -6.66
C GLU A 381 12.20 31.99 -7.67
N TYR A 382 13.09 30.99 -7.67
CA TYR A 382 12.97 29.82 -8.55
C TYR A 382 11.78 28.96 -8.15
N LEU A 383 11.64 28.65 -6.85
CA LEU A 383 10.55 27.81 -6.36
C LEU A 383 9.20 28.48 -6.58
N ILE A 384 9.12 29.79 -6.30
CA ILE A 384 7.93 30.59 -6.59
C ILE A 384 7.68 30.64 -8.10
N GLY A 385 8.70 30.86 -8.92
CA GLY A 385 8.54 30.89 -10.39
C GLY A 385 8.07 29.57 -10.98
N ALA A 386 8.60 28.45 -10.49
CA ALA A 386 8.20 27.11 -10.87
C ALA A 386 6.74 26.81 -10.47
N ALA A 387 6.37 27.19 -9.24
CA ALA A 387 5.00 27.05 -8.74
C ALA A 387 4.02 27.90 -9.54
N ILE A 388 4.35 29.17 -9.78
CA ILE A 388 3.58 30.09 -10.63
C ILE A 388 3.39 29.48 -12.01
N GLY A 389 4.48 29.01 -12.62
CA GLY A 389 4.43 28.43 -13.93
C GLY A 389 3.53 27.20 -14.03
N LEU A 390 3.62 26.29 -13.05
CA LEU A 390 2.79 25.09 -13.03
C LEU A 390 1.30 25.43 -12.85
N VAL A 391 0.96 26.39 -11.98
CA VAL A 391 -0.41 26.87 -11.85
C VAL A 391 -0.90 27.46 -13.18
N ILE A 392 -0.07 28.28 -13.83
CA ILE A 392 -0.46 28.94 -15.07
C ILE A 392 -0.74 27.91 -16.18
N SER A 393 0.13 26.91 -16.36
CA SER A 393 -0.08 25.85 -17.36
C SER A 393 -1.42 25.14 -17.16
N ASN A 394 -1.75 24.77 -15.92
CA ASN A 394 -3.02 24.09 -15.63
C ASN A 394 -4.25 24.99 -15.84
N LEU A 395 -4.14 26.30 -15.56
CA LEU A 395 -5.21 27.26 -15.82
C LEU A 395 -5.44 27.52 -17.31
N ASP A 396 -4.39 27.45 -18.13
CA ASP A 396 -4.49 27.60 -19.58
C ASP A 396 -5.19 26.38 -20.21
N ASP A 397 -4.82 25.16 -19.76
CA ASP A 397 -5.43 23.89 -20.20
C ASP A 397 -6.87 23.68 -19.69
N GLY A 398 -7.37 24.59 -18.84
CA GLY A 398 -8.71 24.49 -18.23
C GLY A 398 -8.82 23.37 -17.18
N LEU A 399 -7.69 22.82 -16.73
CA LEU A 399 -7.60 21.80 -15.70
C LEU A 399 -7.62 22.47 -14.33
N PHE A 400 -8.81 22.85 -13.88
CA PHE A 400 -9.02 23.43 -12.54
C PHE A 400 -9.71 22.43 -11.61
N GLY A 401 -9.07 22.13 -10.48
CA GLY A 401 -9.69 21.51 -9.31
C GLY A 401 -9.65 22.47 -8.13
N GLU A 402 -10.58 22.32 -7.18
CA GLU A 402 -10.65 23.15 -5.95
C GLU A 402 -9.32 23.18 -5.17
N ASP A 403 -8.44 22.20 -5.40
CA ASP A 403 -7.17 22.03 -4.70
C ASP A 403 -5.92 22.34 -5.56
N LEU A 404 -6.02 23.01 -6.73
CA LEU A 404 -4.87 23.23 -7.62
C LEU A 404 -3.71 23.97 -6.92
N PHE A 405 -4.02 25.07 -6.26
CA PHE A 405 -3.02 25.85 -5.52
C PHE A 405 -2.45 25.05 -4.35
N ASP A 406 -3.28 24.26 -3.66
CA ASP A 406 -2.87 23.41 -2.53
C ASP A 406 -1.88 22.34 -2.99
N PHE A 407 -2.19 21.70 -4.11
CA PHE A 407 -1.33 20.70 -4.74
C PHE A 407 0.03 21.30 -5.13
N VAL A 408 0.03 22.44 -5.83
CA VAL A 408 1.28 23.08 -6.28
C VAL A 408 2.07 23.62 -5.10
N ALA A 409 1.42 24.29 -4.14
CA ALA A 409 2.07 24.81 -2.95
C ALA A 409 2.71 23.68 -2.12
N SER A 410 1.99 22.56 -1.93
CA SER A 410 2.53 21.38 -1.25
C SER A 410 3.72 20.78 -2.01
N LYS A 411 3.69 20.73 -3.34
CA LYS A 411 4.79 20.20 -4.18
C LYS A 411 6.09 21.00 -4.02
N TYR A 412 5.99 22.31 -3.83
CA TYR A 412 7.15 23.21 -3.71
C TYR A 412 7.44 23.66 -2.28
N GLY A 413 6.71 23.16 -1.28
CA GLY A 413 6.89 23.55 0.13
C GLY A 413 6.49 24.99 0.43
N ILE A 414 5.58 25.56 -0.38
CA ILE A 414 5.03 26.90 -0.23
C ILE A 414 3.75 26.79 0.60
N ILE A 415 3.46 27.75 1.46
CA ILE A 415 2.17 27.80 2.17
C ILE A 415 1.09 28.21 1.15
N HIS A 416 -0.01 27.45 1.09
CA HIS A 416 -1.09 27.66 0.13
C HIS A 416 -1.53 29.11 -0.04
N ILE A 417 -1.88 29.75 1.08
CA ILE A 417 -2.37 31.14 1.14
C ILE A 417 -1.33 32.11 0.56
N ASP A 418 -0.05 31.78 0.64
CA ASP A 418 1.01 32.64 0.12
C ASP A 418 1.11 32.52 -1.41
N LEU A 419 1.00 31.33 -2.01
CA LEU A 419 1.16 31.16 -3.47
C LEU A 419 0.06 31.87 -4.26
N GLU A 420 -1.20 31.64 -3.88
CA GLU A 420 -2.35 32.25 -4.54
C GLU A 420 -2.31 33.78 -4.43
N GLN A 421 -2.07 34.30 -3.21
CA GLN A 421 -1.96 35.73 -2.98
C GLN A 421 -0.76 36.35 -3.71
N ILE A 422 0.39 35.66 -3.77
CA ILE A 422 1.56 36.09 -4.56
C ILE A 422 1.19 36.22 -6.04
N MET A 423 0.44 35.27 -6.60
CA MET A 423 0.03 35.32 -8.00
C MET A 423 -0.95 36.47 -8.29
N ILE A 424 -1.86 36.76 -7.36
CA ILE A 424 -2.77 37.92 -7.44
C ILE A 424 -1.99 39.23 -7.32
N ASP A 425 -1.11 39.36 -6.31
CA ASP A 425 -0.34 40.57 -6.02
C ASP A 425 0.65 40.90 -7.14
N ARG A 426 1.24 39.87 -7.74
CA ARG A 426 2.10 40.01 -8.93
C ARG A 426 1.29 40.21 -10.21
N GLY A 427 -0.03 40.08 -10.16
CA GLY A 427 -0.95 40.30 -11.27
C GLY A 427 -0.86 39.24 -12.37
N TYR A 428 -0.52 37.99 -12.03
CA TYR A 428 -0.50 36.88 -12.98
C TYR A 428 -1.87 36.23 -13.15
N ILE A 429 -2.67 36.23 -12.08
CA ILE A 429 -4.05 35.72 -12.09
C ILE A 429 -5.03 36.78 -11.60
N THR A 430 -6.31 36.61 -11.94
CA THR A 430 -7.40 37.45 -11.46
C THR A 430 -8.68 36.63 -11.26
N TYR A 431 -9.46 37.00 -10.25
CA TYR A 431 -10.82 36.49 -10.02
C TYR A 431 -11.88 37.31 -10.77
N LYS A 432 -11.49 37.89 -11.90
CA LYS A 432 -12.41 38.59 -12.80
C LYS A 432 -12.77 37.65 -13.95
N MET A 433 -14.03 37.73 -14.38
CA MET A 433 -14.52 36.95 -15.50
C MET A 433 -13.75 37.28 -16.78
N ASN A 434 -13.23 36.25 -17.46
CA ASN A 434 -12.52 36.43 -18.73
C ASN A 434 -13.54 36.59 -19.88
N PRO A 435 -13.53 37.71 -20.63
CA PRO A 435 -14.46 37.92 -21.74
C PRO A 435 -14.45 36.81 -22.79
N GLN A 436 -13.29 36.19 -23.01
CA GLN A 436 -13.12 35.11 -23.99
C GLN A 436 -13.74 33.78 -23.53
N LYS A 437 -13.87 33.57 -22.21
CA LYS A 437 -14.42 32.33 -21.62
C LYS A 437 -15.90 32.49 -21.18
N TRP A 438 -16.45 33.70 -21.20
CA TRP A 438 -17.81 34.00 -20.74
C TRP A 438 -18.88 33.10 -21.36
N GLU A 439 -18.85 32.87 -22.67
CA GLU A 439 -19.89 32.06 -23.31
C GLU A 439 -19.96 30.62 -22.78
N ASN A 440 -18.83 30.07 -22.32
CA ASN A 440 -18.76 28.74 -21.73
C ASN A 440 -19.12 28.77 -20.23
N GLU A 441 -18.58 29.74 -19.49
CA GLU A 441 -18.73 29.82 -18.03
C GLU A 441 -20.11 30.32 -17.59
N ALA A 442 -20.75 31.18 -18.39
CA ALA A 442 -22.05 31.76 -18.05
C ALA A 442 -23.17 30.72 -17.91
N TYR A 443 -23.01 29.54 -18.51
CA TYR A 443 -23.94 28.43 -18.35
C TYR A 443 -23.85 27.75 -16.97
N ASN A 444 -22.81 28.00 -16.18
CA ASN A 444 -22.69 27.47 -14.83
C ASN A 444 -23.51 28.31 -13.83
N PHE A 445 -23.77 29.59 -14.15
CA PHE A 445 -24.57 30.46 -13.29
C PHE A 445 -26.05 30.04 -13.25
N LYS A 446 -26.65 30.14 -12.07
CA LYS A 446 -28.09 30.03 -11.88
C LYS A 446 -28.77 31.28 -12.43
N ASN A 447 -30.03 31.12 -12.87
CA ASN A 447 -30.85 32.25 -13.33
C ASN A 447 -30.99 33.38 -12.30
N VAL A 448 -30.85 33.08 -11.01
CA VAL A 448 -30.91 34.09 -9.95
C VAL A 448 -29.65 34.95 -9.97
N GLU A 449 -28.47 34.34 -10.03
CA GLU A 449 -27.17 35.01 -10.06
C GLU A 449 -27.04 35.90 -11.32
N LEU A 450 -27.44 35.39 -12.49
CA LEU A 450 -27.46 36.19 -13.73
C LEU A 450 -28.37 37.43 -13.61
N LYS A 451 -29.50 37.31 -12.93
CA LYS A 451 -30.41 38.45 -12.71
C LYS A 451 -29.83 39.45 -11.72
N GLU A 452 -29.10 38.98 -10.71
CA GLU A 452 -28.41 39.84 -9.75
C GLU A 452 -27.30 40.65 -10.41
N ILE A 453 -26.47 40.02 -11.26
CA ILE A 453 -25.45 40.70 -12.06
C ILE A 453 -26.07 41.83 -12.89
N LEU A 454 -27.14 41.53 -13.65
CA LEU A 454 -27.85 42.54 -14.45
C LEU A 454 -28.46 43.64 -13.57
N LYS A 455 -29.00 43.30 -12.40
CA LYS A 455 -29.59 44.28 -11.48
C LYS A 455 -28.54 45.23 -10.91
N GLN A 456 -27.36 44.73 -10.54
CA GLN A 456 -26.24 45.54 -10.04
C GLN A 456 -25.76 46.57 -11.09
N HIS A 457 -25.91 46.24 -12.37
CA HIS A 457 -25.54 47.10 -13.50
C HIS A 457 -26.72 47.90 -14.10
N ASN A 458 -27.86 47.95 -13.42
CA ASN A 458 -29.08 48.65 -13.86
C ASN A 458 -29.65 48.16 -15.22
N CYS A 459 -29.40 46.91 -15.58
CA CYS A 459 -29.91 46.27 -16.78
C CYS A 459 -31.25 45.57 -16.56
N LYS A 460 -31.95 45.25 -17.65
CA LYS A 460 -33.23 44.52 -17.62
C LYS A 460 -33.02 43.09 -17.13
N VAL A 461 -33.79 42.61 -16.14
CA VAL A 461 -33.65 41.27 -15.53
C VAL A 461 -34.65 40.20 -16.03
N SER A 462 -35.49 40.53 -17.02
CA SER A 462 -36.47 39.58 -17.58
C SER A 462 -35.87 38.77 -18.73
N GLY A 463 -36.23 37.50 -18.86
CA GLY A 463 -35.80 36.64 -19.96
C GLY A 463 -35.58 35.20 -19.51
N ASN A 464 -35.38 34.30 -20.48
CA ASN A 464 -34.85 32.96 -20.20
C ASN A 464 -33.34 33.04 -19.93
N LYS A 465 -32.71 31.93 -19.52
CA LYS A 465 -31.27 31.90 -19.19
C LYS A 465 -30.38 32.45 -20.30
N TYR A 466 -30.63 32.02 -21.52
CA TYR A 466 -29.89 32.44 -22.71
C TYR A 466 -30.00 33.95 -22.94
N ASP A 467 -31.20 34.53 -22.81
CA ASP A 467 -31.42 35.97 -22.93
C ASP A 467 -30.64 36.78 -21.88
N LEU A 468 -30.49 36.23 -20.67
CA LEU A 468 -29.75 36.85 -19.58
C LEU A 468 -28.25 36.81 -19.85
N ILE A 469 -27.71 35.66 -20.27
CA ILE A 469 -26.30 35.47 -20.62
C ILE A 469 -25.89 36.42 -21.76
N GLN A 470 -26.71 36.49 -22.82
CA GLN A 470 -26.48 37.37 -23.98
C GLN A 470 -26.63 38.86 -23.65
N ARG A 471 -27.40 39.20 -22.61
CA ARG A 471 -27.53 40.58 -22.16
C ARG A 471 -26.32 41.00 -21.35
N ILE A 472 -25.85 40.12 -20.45
CA ILE A 472 -24.64 40.37 -19.67
C ILE A 472 -23.44 40.56 -20.60
N SER A 473 -23.26 39.71 -21.62
CA SER A 473 -22.13 39.86 -22.57
C SER A 473 -22.12 41.18 -23.36
N LYS A 474 -23.26 41.87 -23.46
CA LYS A 474 -23.40 43.11 -24.26
C LYS A 474 -23.44 44.37 -23.42
N GLU A 475 -24.03 44.29 -22.23
CA GLU A 475 -24.39 45.46 -21.43
C GLU A 475 -23.57 45.58 -20.14
N VAL A 476 -22.88 44.52 -19.72
CA VAL A 476 -22.08 44.48 -18.49
C VAL A 476 -20.59 44.34 -18.86
N PRO A 477 -19.70 45.20 -18.34
CA PRO A 477 -18.26 44.96 -18.44
C PRO A 477 -17.95 43.65 -17.73
N LEU A 478 -17.52 42.63 -18.49
CA LEU A 478 -17.33 41.29 -17.92
C LEU A 478 -16.24 41.32 -16.84
N GLU A 479 -15.27 42.22 -16.92
CA GLU A 479 -14.23 42.37 -15.89
C GLU A 479 -14.76 42.87 -14.52
N ASP A 480 -16.00 43.33 -14.45
CA ASP A 480 -16.68 43.73 -13.20
C ASP A 480 -17.39 42.55 -12.53
N ILE A 481 -17.50 41.40 -13.20
CA ILE A 481 -18.13 40.20 -12.67
C ILE A 481 -17.07 39.38 -11.93
N PRO A 482 -17.23 39.14 -10.61
CA PRO A 482 -16.36 38.24 -9.89
C PRO A 482 -16.54 36.81 -10.39
N SER A 483 -15.43 36.11 -10.54
CA SER A 483 -15.36 34.68 -10.83
C SER A 483 -14.91 33.96 -9.56
N ASP A 484 -15.43 32.76 -9.33
CA ASP A 484 -14.92 31.85 -8.28
C ASP A 484 -13.70 31.05 -8.79
N ILE A 485 -13.41 31.12 -10.09
CA ILE A 485 -12.29 30.45 -10.74
C ILE A 485 -11.27 31.51 -11.20
N PRO A 486 -9.98 31.39 -10.83
CA PRO A 486 -8.98 32.34 -11.27
C PRO A 486 -8.70 32.19 -12.76
N SER A 487 -8.52 33.31 -13.45
CA SER A 487 -8.13 33.38 -14.85
C SER A 487 -6.76 34.04 -15.02
N LEU A 488 -6.06 33.68 -16.10
CA LEU A 488 -4.77 34.28 -16.43
C LEU A 488 -4.94 35.71 -16.94
N THR A 489 -4.11 36.62 -16.44
CA THR A 489 -3.97 37.96 -17.02
C THR A 489 -3.02 37.91 -18.23
N GLU A 490 -2.98 38.97 -19.03
CA GLU A 490 -1.96 39.11 -20.09
C GLU A 490 -0.53 38.98 -19.56
N LYS A 491 -0.29 39.43 -18.33
CA LYS A 491 1.01 39.29 -17.67
C LYS A 491 1.30 37.84 -17.29
N GLY A 492 0.29 37.08 -16.85
CA GLY A 492 0.40 35.64 -16.61
C GLY A 492 0.74 34.88 -17.90
N ILE A 493 0.05 35.19 -19.00
CA ILE A 493 0.32 34.60 -20.32
C ILE A 493 1.74 34.96 -20.79
N LYS A 494 2.15 36.23 -20.70
CA LYS A 494 3.51 36.61 -21.09
C LYS A 494 4.58 35.91 -20.24
N TYR A 495 4.29 35.63 -18.97
CA TYR A 495 5.20 34.91 -18.09
C TYR A 495 5.46 33.48 -18.58
N THR A 496 4.46 32.78 -19.14
CA THR A 496 4.70 31.42 -19.69
C THR A 496 5.65 31.44 -20.85
N ASP A 497 5.52 32.44 -21.72
CA ASP A 497 6.42 32.59 -22.87
C ASP A 497 7.84 32.95 -22.42
N GLU A 498 7.97 33.86 -21.45
CA GLU A 498 9.27 34.31 -20.92
C GLU A 498 9.99 33.24 -20.08
N LYS A 499 9.24 32.29 -19.51
CA LYS A 499 9.75 31.22 -18.63
C LYS A 499 9.44 29.83 -19.16
N ALA A 500 9.36 29.69 -20.48
CA ALA A 500 9.09 28.41 -21.12
C ALA A 500 10.14 27.34 -20.77
N ASP A 501 11.42 27.72 -20.61
CA ASP A 501 12.48 26.84 -20.11
C ASP A 501 12.17 26.26 -18.72
N LEU A 502 11.72 27.12 -17.80
CA LEU A 502 11.42 26.76 -16.43
C LEU A 502 10.19 25.84 -16.35
N LEU A 503 9.14 26.19 -17.10
CA LEU A 503 7.94 25.36 -17.21
C LEU A 503 8.28 23.96 -17.72
N PHE A 504 9.04 23.93 -18.80
CA PHE A 504 9.43 22.71 -19.46
C PHE A 504 10.35 21.85 -18.60
N HIS A 505 11.32 22.47 -17.92
CA HIS A 505 12.15 21.79 -16.92
C HIS A 505 11.29 21.17 -15.81
N ASN A 506 10.32 21.90 -15.26
CA ASN A 506 9.46 21.36 -14.21
C ASN A 506 8.53 20.24 -14.67
N ALA A 507 8.10 20.26 -15.93
CA ALA A 507 7.23 19.24 -16.49
C ALA A 507 7.98 17.93 -16.77
N ALA A 508 9.13 18.05 -17.44
CA ALA A 508 9.86 16.94 -18.04
C ALA A 508 11.20 16.61 -17.38
N LEU A 509 11.94 17.61 -16.90
CA LEU A 509 13.34 17.48 -16.46
C LEU A 509 13.52 17.76 -14.95
N ASN A 510 12.48 17.55 -14.14
CA ASN A 510 12.46 17.95 -12.73
C ASN A 510 13.52 17.26 -11.86
N ASP A 511 14.12 16.19 -12.38
CA ASP A 511 15.18 15.42 -11.73
C ASP A 511 16.59 15.89 -12.11
N TYR A 512 16.69 16.85 -13.04
CA TYR A 512 17.94 17.47 -13.47
C TYR A 512 18.12 18.85 -12.81
N ILE A 513 19.37 19.29 -12.69
CA ILE A 513 19.68 20.61 -12.14
C ILE A 513 19.26 21.67 -13.15
N TYR A 514 18.33 22.56 -12.76
CA TYR A 514 17.81 23.59 -13.66
C TYR A 514 18.90 24.52 -14.19
N ASP A 515 19.90 24.89 -13.39
CA ASP A 515 21.00 25.73 -13.87
C ASP A 515 21.80 25.06 -15.00
N GLU A 516 22.04 23.74 -14.92
CA GLU A 516 22.70 22.98 -16.01
C GLU A 516 21.83 23.00 -17.29
N PHE A 517 20.51 22.82 -17.14
CA PHE A 517 19.59 22.88 -18.27
C PHE A 517 19.48 24.30 -18.86
N ARG A 518 19.44 25.33 -18.01
CA ARG A 518 19.37 26.73 -18.45
C ARG A 518 20.64 27.14 -19.19
N GLU A 519 21.81 26.77 -18.68
CA GLU A 519 23.09 26.98 -19.37
C GLU A 519 23.09 26.27 -20.73
N PHE A 520 22.61 25.02 -20.78
CA PHE A 520 22.46 24.30 -22.03
C PHE A 520 21.52 25.02 -23.02
N MET A 521 20.38 25.53 -22.55
CA MET A 521 19.44 26.30 -23.37
C MET A 521 20.05 27.61 -23.86
N ASP A 522 20.85 28.29 -23.04
CA ASP A 522 21.56 29.50 -23.39
C ASP A 522 22.59 29.27 -24.51
N GLU A 523 23.26 28.12 -24.51
CA GLU A 523 24.17 27.69 -25.57
C GLU A 523 23.43 27.29 -26.87
N ASN A 524 22.14 26.97 -26.77
CA ASN A 524 21.32 26.45 -27.87
C ASN A 524 20.15 27.38 -28.25
N ARG A 525 20.23 28.68 -27.93
CA ARG A 525 19.15 29.68 -28.11
C ARG A 525 18.58 29.77 -29.53
N ASP A 526 19.32 29.34 -30.53
CA ASP A 526 18.87 29.34 -31.94
C ASP A 526 17.80 28.26 -32.22
N LYS A 527 17.66 27.27 -31.32
CA LYS A 527 16.60 26.27 -31.38
C LYS A 527 15.34 26.84 -30.70
N LYS A 528 14.22 26.91 -31.44
CA LYS A 528 12.93 27.30 -30.86
C LYS A 528 12.62 26.41 -29.65
N TYR A 529 11.96 26.96 -28.63
CA TYR A 529 11.40 26.22 -27.50
C TYR A 529 10.46 25.12 -28.02
N ASN A 530 11.00 23.92 -28.16
CA ASN A 530 10.32 22.68 -28.45
C ASN A 530 11.01 21.56 -27.65
N TYR A 531 10.56 20.32 -27.81
CA TYR A 531 11.13 19.18 -27.08
C TYR A 531 12.57 18.82 -27.52
N GLY A 532 13.04 19.34 -28.67
CA GLY A 532 14.35 19.05 -29.25
C GLY A 532 15.53 19.37 -28.32
N PRO A 533 15.66 20.61 -27.80
CA PRO A 533 16.70 20.93 -26.82
C PRO A 533 16.70 20.06 -25.56
N ALA A 534 15.55 19.61 -25.03
CA ALA A 534 15.57 18.66 -23.92
C ALA A 534 16.04 17.28 -24.35
N ILE A 535 15.64 16.80 -25.53
CA ILE A 535 16.14 15.54 -26.07
C ILE A 535 17.66 15.61 -26.22
N ASP A 536 18.19 16.69 -26.80
CA ASP A 536 19.63 16.91 -26.93
C ASP A 536 20.35 17.02 -25.57
N PHE A 537 19.69 17.62 -24.57
CA PHE A 537 20.19 17.68 -23.20
C PHE A 537 20.25 16.29 -22.58
N LEU A 538 19.20 15.49 -22.71
CA LEU A 538 19.13 14.11 -22.23
C LEU A 538 20.17 13.24 -22.93
N ASP A 539 20.43 13.44 -24.23
CA ASP A 539 21.48 12.73 -24.96
C ASP A 539 22.88 12.96 -24.35
N LYS A 540 23.19 14.20 -23.94
CA LYS A 540 24.43 14.48 -23.20
C LYS A 540 24.49 13.72 -21.86
N HIS A 541 23.36 13.60 -21.15
CA HIS A 541 23.29 12.87 -19.89
C HIS A 541 23.37 11.34 -20.08
N ILE A 542 22.76 10.81 -21.14
CA ILE A 542 22.85 9.40 -21.57
C ILE A 542 24.30 9.06 -21.91
N ASP A 543 24.97 9.88 -22.72
CA ASP A 543 26.39 9.70 -23.07
C ASP A 543 27.28 9.75 -21.83
N TYR A 544 27.01 10.68 -20.91
CA TYR A 544 27.73 10.76 -19.65
C TYR A 544 27.50 9.52 -18.77
N ALA A 545 26.26 9.02 -18.68
CA ALA A 545 25.92 7.82 -17.93
C ALA A 545 26.60 6.57 -18.52
N LYS A 546 26.59 6.42 -19.85
CA LYS A 546 27.33 5.37 -20.57
C LYS A 546 28.84 5.44 -20.29
N LYS A 547 29.44 6.64 -20.38
CA LYS A 547 30.87 6.87 -20.11
C LYS A 547 31.26 6.56 -18.66
N THR A 548 30.39 6.89 -17.71
CA THR A 548 30.64 6.67 -16.27
C THR A 548 30.17 5.31 -15.78
N ARG A 549 29.55 4.50 -16.65
CA ARG A 549 28.91 3.22 -16.32
C ARG A 549 27.94 3.38 -15.14
N ASN A 550 27.05 4.38 -15.22
CA ASN A 550 26.01 4.62 -14.24
C ASN A 550 24.66 4.11 -14.77
N HIS A 551 24.20 2.96 -14.26
CA HIS A 551 22.96 2.32 -14.70
C HIS A 551 21.73 3.19 -14.45
N ASP A 552 21.54 3.66 -13.21
CA ASP A 552 20.32 4.37 -12.81
C ASP A 552 20.15 5.65 -13.63
N GLN A 553 21.22 6.45 -13.72
CA GLN A 553 21.19 7.68 -14.52
C GLN A 553 20.90 7.43 -16.00
N LEU A 554 21.37 6.31 -16.55
CA LEU A 554 21.12 5.93 -17.94
C LEU A 554 19.63 5.61 -18.16
N VAL A 555 19.07 4.73 -17.33
CA VAL A 555 17.65 4.35 -17.40
C VAL A 555 16.75 5.56 -17.19
N ASP A 556 17.08 6.42 -16.23
CA ASP A 556 16.26 7.61 -15.92
C ASP A 556 16.26 8.60 -17.06
N SER A 557 17.42 8.84 -17.67
CA SER A 557 17.52 9.74 -18.82
C SER A 557 16.77 9.20 -20.04
N LEU A 558 16.81 7.88 -20.27
CA LEU A 558 16.04 7.24 -21.33
C LEU A 558 14.54 7.31 -21.07
N ARG A 559 14.08 7.10 -19.82
CA ARG A 559 12.65 7.18 -19.48
C ARG A 559 12.10 8.59 -19.65
N VAL A 560 12.85 9.60 -19.22
CA VAL A 560 12.45 10.99 -19.45
C VAL A 560 12.41 11.28 -20.95
N LYS A 561 13.37 10.76 -21.73
CA LYS A 561 13.39 10.91 -23.19
C LYS A 561 12.20 10.21 -23.86
N ALA A 562 11.86 8.99 -23.43
CA ALA A 562 10.67 8.26 -23.87
C ALA A 562 9.39 9.04 -23.58
N PHE A 563 9.24 9.58 -22.36
CA PHE A 563 8.13 10.46 -22.01
C PHE A 563 8.01 11.63 -23.00
N LEU A 564 9.12 12.31 -23.32
CA LEU A 564 9.10 13.40 -24.29
C LEU A 564 8.68 12.96 -25.69
N PHE A 565 9.16 11.81 -26.18
CA PHE A 565 8.75 11.28 -27.47
C PHE A 565 7.26 10.96 -27.54
N ASN A 566 6.69 10.43 -26.45
CA ASN A 566 5.25 10.22 -26.36
C ASN A 566 4.46 11.55 -26.42
N GLU A 567 4.92 12.60 -25.72
CA GLU A 567 4.27 13.92 -25.73
C GLU A 567 4.26 14.59 -27.11
N VAL A 568 5.27 14.31 -27.95
CA VAL A 568 5.34 14.84 -29.33
C VAL A 568 4.91 13.83 -30.40
N GLU A 569 4.30 12.71 -29.99
CA GLU A 569 3.80 11.65 -30.88
C GLU A 569 4.87 11.06 -31.83
N LEU A 570 6.14 11.05 -31.39
CA LEU A 570 7.26 10.40 -32.08
C LEU A 570 7.34 8.92 -31.66
N TYR A 571 6.39 8.13 -32.15
CA TYR A 571 6.19 6.75 -31.67
C TYR A 571 7.28 5.76 -32.08
N ASP A 572 7.97 5.99 -33.20
CA ASP A 572 9.09 5.14 -33.64
C ASP A 572 10.25 5.27 -32.63
N GLU A 573 10.63 6.51 -32.32
CA GLU A 573 11.68 6.82 -31.35
C GLU A 573 11.28 6.42 -29.92
N LEU A 574 9.99 6.53 -29.58
CA LEU A 574 9.45 6.02 -28.30
C LEU A 574 9.66 4.51 -28.20
N LEU A 575 9.26 3.74 -29.22
CA LEU A 575 9.41 2.29 -29.24
C LEU A 575 10.89 1.89 -29.13
N GLU A 576 11.77 2.51 -29.92
CA GLU A 576 13.21 2.26 -29.86
C GLU A 576 13.79 2.52 -28.45
N THR A 577 13.39 3.63 -27.82
CA THR A 577 13.86 4.00 -26.48
C THR A 577 13.38 3.03 -25.40
N GLU A 578 12.12 2.61 -25.44
CA GLU A 578 11.54 1.63 -24.51
C GLU A 578 12.17 0.24 -24.67
N LEU A 579 12.47 -0.16 -25.91
CA LEU A 579 13.23 -1.37 -26.18
C LEU A 579 14.67 -1.25 -25.66
N GLU A 580 15.31 -0.07 -25.76
CA GLU A 580 16.65 0.16 -25.19
C GLU A 580 16.62 0.01 -23.66
N ILE A 581 15.63 0.60 -22.99
CA ILE A 581 15.42 0.46 -21.54
C ILE A 581 15.22 -1.01 -21.16
N PHE A 582 14.35 -1.71 -21.89
CA PHE A 582 14.11 -3.14 -21.67
C PHE A 582 15.40 -3.96 -21.79
N LEU A 583 16.21 -3.72 -22.81
CA LEU A 583 17.48 -4.43 -23.02
C LEU A 583 18.52 -4.09 -21.94
N ILE A 584 18.63 -2.82 -21.54
CA ILE A 584 19.51 -2.35 -20.46
C ILE A 584 19.15 -3.06 -19.16
N ASN A 585 17.86 -3.11 -18.84
CA ASN A 585 17.38 -3.71 -17.59
C ASN A 585 17.51 -5.23 -17.61
N LEU A 586 17.13 -5.86 -18.73
CA LEU A 586 17.24 -7.30 -18.88
C LEU A 586 18.67 -7.80 -18.73
N ASN A 587 19.64 -7.06 -19.28
CA ASN A 587 21.06 -7.42 -19.24
C ASN A 587 21.79 -6.89 -17.99
N MET A 588 21.14 -6.03 -17.20
CA MET A 588 21.72 -5.33 -16.05
C MET A 588 22.98 -4.53 -16.42
N VAL A 589 22.91 -3.80 -17.54
CA VAL A 589 24.03 -3.03 -18.08
C VAL A 589 24.49 -2.02 -17.03
N PHE A 590 25.77 -2.07 -16.66
CA PHE A 590 26.41 -1.22 -15.63
C PHE A 590 25.94 -1.42 -14.17
N VAL A 591 25.11 -2.43 -13.87
CA VAL A 591 24.74 -2.75 -12.48
C VAL A 591 25.84 -3.57 -11.82
N ASP A 592 26.23 -3.18 -10.59
CA ASP A 592 27.17 -3.98 -9.79
C ASP A 592 26.50 -5.31 -9.38
N SER A 593 27.24 -6.41 -9.55
CA SER A 593 26.84 -7.76 -9.18
C SER A 593 26.29 -7.91 -7.75
N HIS A 594 26.71 -7.06 -6.80
CA HIS A 594 26.19 -7.07 -5.43
C HIS A 594 24.71 -6.72 -5.35
N TYR A 595 24.17 -5.97 -6.32
CA TYR A 595 22.77 -5.52 -6.34
C TYR A 595 21.84 -6.43 -7.13
N TYR A 596 22.37 -7.45 -7.83
CA TYR A 596 21.55 -8.30 -8.73
C TYR A 596 20.36 -8.95 -8.02
N GLN A 597 20.51 -9.38 -6.77
CA GLN A 597 19.43 -10.06 -6.05
C GLN A 597 18.21 -9.18 -5.75
N TYR A 598 18.36 -7.86 -5.82
CA TYR A 598 17.30 -6.88 -5.59
C TYR A 598 16.76 -6.28 -6.89
N TYR A 599 17.42 -6.59 -8.01
CA TYR A 599 17.11 -5.99 -9.30
C TYR A 599 15.89 -6.65 -9.96
N LYS A 600 15.03 -5.84 -10.58
CA LYS A 600 13.85 -6.28 -11.32
C LYS A 600 14.07 -6.01 -12.82
N PRO A 601 14.44 -7.04 -13.61
CA PRO A 601 14.72 -6.91 -15.04
C PRO A 601 13.62 -6.26 -15.88
N VAL A 602 12.36 -6.41 -15.47
CA VAL A 602 11.20 -5.87 -16.14
C VAL A 602 10.39 -5.06 -15.14
N ASP A 603 10.32 -3.76 -15.36
CA ASP A 603 9.44 -2.87 -14.62
C ASP A 603 8.06 -2.75 -15.29
N LYS A 604 7.09 -2.27 -14.52
CA LYS A 604 5.69 -2.22 -14.94
C LYS A 604 5.42 -1.09 -15.95
N SER A 605 6.14 0.03 -15.86
CA SER A 605 5.95 1.16 -16.77
C SER A 605 6.39 0.79 -18.18
N SER A 606 7.58 0.20 -18.33
CA SER A 606 8.09 -0.28 -19.62
C SER A 606 7.16 -1.35 -20.23
N TRP A 607 6.64 -2.27 -19.41
CA TRP A 607 5.65 -3.26 -19.88
C TRP A 607 4.38 -2.59 -20.44
N PHE A 608 3.84 -1.58 -19.75
CA PHE A 608 2.63 -0.89 -20.17
C PHE A 608 2.84 -0.17 -21.51
N VAL A 609 3.95 0.54 -21.66
CA VAL A 609 4.27 1.27 -22.90
C VAL A 609 4.53 0.28 -24.05
N LEU A 610 5.34 -0.76 -23.85
CA LEU A 610 5.62 -1.76 -24.88
C LEU A 610 4.36 -2.52 -25.32
N ASN A 611 3.45 -2.83 -24.39
CA ASN A 611 2.18 -3.48 -24.72
C ASN A 611 1.27 -2.55 -25.56
N LYS A 612 1.20 -1.26 -25.21
CA LYS A 612 0.48 -0.26 -26.01
C LYS A 612 1.10 -0.10 -27.40
N MET A 613 2.44 -0.05 -27.49
CA MET A 613 3.14 0.05 -28.78
C MET A 613 2.92 -1.19 -29.65
N GLN A 614 2.83 -2.40 -29.07
CA GLN A 614 2.52 -3.60 -29.83
C GLN A 614 1.17 -3.51 -30.56
N GLU A 615 0.19 -2.79 -30.00
CA GLU A 615 -1.10 -2.57 -30.65
C GLU A 615 -1.03 -1.54 -31.79
N MET A 616 -0.04 -0.63 -31.75
CA MET A 616 0.12 0.47 -32.69
C MET A 616 1.01 0.09 -33.89
N PHE A 617 1.92 -0.85 -33.70
CA PHE A 617 2.89 -1.27 -34.71
C PHE A 617 2.52 -2.61 -35.33
N THR A 618 2.91 -2.81 -36.59
CA THR A 618 2.89 -4.16 -37.16
C THR A 618 3.97 -5.02 -36.52
N ASP A 619 3.73 -6.32 -36.47
CA ASP A 619 4.71 -7.32 -36.06
C ASP A 619 6.07 -7.13 -36.74
N GLU A 620 6.09 -6.87 -38.06
CA GLU A 620 7.31 -6.60 -38.83
C GLU A 620 8.05 -5.34 -38.33
N SER A 621 7.37 -4.20 -38.24
CA SER A 621 7.96 -2.94 -37.76
C SER A 621 8.46 -3.01 -36.32
N PHE A 622 7.75 -3.74 -35.45
CA PHE A 622 8.16 -3.93 -34.06
C PHE A 622 9.41 -4.81 -33.99
N GLY A 623 9.47 -5.86 -34.82
CA GLY A 623 10.64 -6.71 -34.98
C GLY A 623 11.86 -5.94 -35.48
N ASP A 624 11.69 -5.10 -36.51
CA ASP A 624 12.75 -4.27 -37.07
C ASP A 624 13.34 -3.29 -36.05
N ALA A 625 12.48 -2.62 -35.26
CA ALA A 625 12.89 -1.73 -34.18
C ALA A 625 13.69 -2.49 -33.10
N PHE A 626 13.20 -3.65 -32.66
CA PHE A 626 13.92 -4.50 -31.71
C PHE A 626 15.30 -4.92 -32.24
N ASP A 627 15.38 -5.30 -33.50
CA ASP A 627 16.62 -5.71 -34.15
C ASP A 627 17.63 -4.57 -34.25
N LEU A 628 17.15 -3.37 -34.60
CA LEU A 628 17.96 -2.16 -34.68
C LEU A 628 18.55 -1.85 -33.30
N VAL A 629 17.71 -1.81 -32.27
CA VAL A 629 18.14 -1.48 -30.91
C VAL A 629 19.08 -2.55 -30.37
N PHE A 630 18.78 -3.85 -30.53
CA PHE A 630 19.64 -4.93 -30.04
C PHE A 630 21.04 -4.87 -30.66
N LYS A 631 21.15 -4.59 -31.97
CA LYS A 631 22.44 -4.46 -32.68
C LYS A 631 23.26 -3.24 -32.23
N SER A 632 22.66 -2.30 -31.51
CA SER A 632 23.36 -1.12 -30.97
C SER A 632 24.16 -1.40 -29.69
N PHE A 633 23.93 -2.54 -29.02
CA PHE A 633 24.62 -2.91 -27.78
C PHE A 633 25.98 -3.56 -28.05
N ASP A 634 26.96 -3.26 -27.20
CA ASP A 634 28.24 -3.98 -27.17
C ASP A 634 27.98 -5.43 -26.70
N GLU A 635 28.52 -6.41 -27.41
CA GLU A 635 28.40 -7.84 -27.07
C GLU A 635 28.88 -8.13 -25.64
N ASN A 636 29.82 -7.34 -25.10
CA ASN A 636 30.32 -7.50 -23.73
C ASN A 636 29.33 -7.06 -22.65
N ASP A 637 28.37 -6.19 -22.98
CA ASP A 637 27.34 -5.74 -22.04
C ASP A 637 26.11 -6.66 -22.06
N LEU A 638 26.02 -7.59 -23.02
CA LEU A 638 24.91 -8.55 -23.15
C LEU A 638 25.19 -9.85 -22.39
N LYS A 639 24.30 -10.18 -21.44
CA LYS A 639 24.30 -11.45 -20.69
C LYS A 639 23.23 -12.41 -21.15
N VAL A 640 22.13 -11.87 -21.66
CA VAL A 640 21.00 -12.62 -22.19
C VAL A 640 21.14 -12.63 -23.71
N SER A 641 21.16 -13.83 -24.30
CA SER A 641 21.31 -13.97 -25.75
C SER A 641 20.13 -13.36 -26.50
N LEU A 642 20.32 -12.99 -27.77
CA LEU A 642 19.23 -12.47 -28.63
C LEU A 642 17.98 -13.34 -28.57
N TYR A 643 18.16 -14.66 -28.75
CA TYR A 643 17.07 -15.64 -28.71
C TYR A 643 16.32 -15.61 -27.38
N ASP A 644 17.06 -15.57 -26.28
CA ASP A 644 16.47 -15.55 -24.94
C ASP A 644 15.78 -14.22 -24.61
N THR A 645 16.32 -13.11 -25.12
CA THR A 645 15.73 -11.79 -24.96
C THR A 645 14.41 -11.67 -25.71
N VAL A 646 14.37 -12.20 -26.94
CA VAL A 646 13.15 -12.38 -27.72
C VAL A 646 12.10 -13.17 -26.94
N ASP A 647 12.49 -14.31 -26.35
CA ASP A 647 11.58 -15.13 -25.55
C ASP A 647 11.07 -14.37 -24.31
N CYS A 648 11.93 -13.59 -23.64
CA CYS A 648 11.52 -12.75 -22.51
C CYS A 648 10.52 -11.67 -22.94
N LEU A 649 10.78 -10.98 -24.05
CA LEU A 649 9.90 -9.93 -24.58
C LEU A 649 8.52 -10.51 -24.92
N LYS A 650 8.46 -11.68 -25.56
CA LYS A 650 7.21 -12.40 -25.82
C LYS A 650 6.47 -12.77 -24.55
N ASP A 651 7.16 -13.27 -23.53
CA ASP A 651 6.56 -13.61 -22.24
C ASP A 651 5.95 -12.37 -21.58
N ILE A 652 6.66 -11.23 -21.63
CA ILE A 652 6.24 -9.95 -21.03
C ILE A 652 5.00 -9.39 -21.72
N LEU A 653 4.98 -9.41 -23.06
CA LEU A 653 3.85 -8.93 -23.85
C LEU A 653 2.60 -9.83 -23.68
N LYS A 654 2.77 -11.13 -23.40
CA LYS A 654 1.64 -12.07 -23.24
C LYS A 654 1.11 -12.21 -21.81
N HIS A 655 1.86 -11.83 -20.79
CA HIS A 655 1.53 -12.16 -19.40
C HIS A 655 1.57 -10.96 -18.45
N TYR A 656 0.49 -10.81 -17.67
CA TYR A 656 0.38 -9.77 -16.63
C TYR A 656 1.22 -10.04 -15.37
N ASN A 657 1.79 -11.23 -15.18
CA ASN A 657 2.53 -11.60 -13.96
C ASN A 657 4.04 -11.32 -14.08
N LEU A 658 4.40 -10.04 -14.08
CA LEU A 658 5.80 -9.59 -14.17
C LEU A 658 6.69 -10.18 -13.06
N ASN A 659 6.14 -10.43 -11.86
CA ASN A 659 6.89 -11.05 -10.76
C ASN A 659 7.30 -12.50 -11.06
N ALA A 660 6.49 -13.27 -11.78
CA ALA A 660 6.86 -14.61 -12.22
C ALA A 660 7.96 -14.56 -13.28
N ILE A 661 7.85 -13.64 -14.24
CA ILE A 661 8.83 -13.42 -15.31
C ILE A 661 10.18 -12.98 -14.73
N ASN A 662 10.19 -11.95 -13.89
CA ASN A 662 11.39 -11.48 -13.20
C ASN A 662 12.05 -12.61 -12.40
N ARG A 663 11.29 -13.41 -11.65
CA ARG A 663 11.85 -14.58 -10.95
C ARG A 663 12.46 -15.61 -11.90
N LYS A 664 11.85 -15.86 -13.06
CA LYS A 664 12.35 -16.78 -14.11
C LYS A 664 13.67 -16.25 -14.70
N ILE A 665 13.73 -14.98 -15.08
CA ILE A 665 14.93 -14.31 -15.61
C ILE A 665 16.05 -14.36 -14.57
N MET A 666 15.78 -13.91 -13.35
CA MET A 666 16.75 -13.89 -12.25
C MET A 666 17.29 -15.28 -11.95
N HIS A 667 16.43 -16.29 -11.95
CA HIS A 667 16.85 -17.68 -11.75
C HIS A 667 17.73 -18.20 -12.89
N LYS A 668 17.35 -17.94 -14.15
CA LYS A 668 18.01 -18.49 -15.34
C LYS A 668 19.39 -17.85 -15.56
N TYR A 669 19.51 -16.53 -15.42
CA TYR A 669 20.73 -15.80 -15.84
C TYR A 669 21.60 -15.31 -14.69
N TYR A 670 21.04 -15.04 -13.51
CA TYR A 670 21.75 -14.28 -12.47
C TYR A 670 21.99 -15.06 -11.16
N ARG A 671 21.30 -16.18 -10.94
CA ARG A 671 21.35 -16.94 -9.66
C ARG A 671 22.59 -17.82 -9.47
N ILE A 672 23.39 -18.07 -10.51
CA ILE A 672 24.58 -18.95 -10.45
C ILE A 672 25.82 -18.28 -9.80
N LEU A 673 25.80 -16.97 -9.58
CA LEU A 673 26.97 -16.25 -9.01
C LEU A 673 27.25 -16.55 -7.52
N LYS A 674 26.37 -17.29 -6.81
CA LYS A 674 26.55 -17.62 -5.38
C LYS A 674 27.44 -18.84 -5.10
N TYR A 675 27.88 -19.61 -6.10
CA TYR A 675 28.62 -20.87 -5.86
C TYR A 675 29.95 -21.07 -6.62
N LYS A 676 30.40 -20.14 -7.48
CA LYS A 676 31.77 -20.21 -8.00
C LYS A 676 32.76 -19.63 -6.97
N LYS A 677 33.04 -20.45 -5.95
CA LYS A 677 34.35 -20.42 -5.29
C LYS A 677 35.40 -20.65 -6.38
N ILE A 678 36.40 -19.79 -6.38
CA ILE A 678 37.60 -19.85 -7.23
C ILE A 678 38.09 -21.29 -7.34
N ASP A 679 37.97 -21.86 -8.54
CA ASP A 679 38.93 -22.84 -9.03
C ASP A 679 39.19 -22.50 -10.50
N VAL A 680 40.45 -22.18 -10.77
CA VAL A 680 40.97 -21.88 -12.10
C VAL A 680 41.02 -23.22 -12.84
N GLY A 681 40.07 -23.43 -13.75
CA GLY A 681 40.02 -24.58 -14.63
C GLY A 681 39.32 -24.20 -15.93
N ILE A 682 40.14 -23.97 -16.96
CA ILE A 682 39.73 -23.68 -18.33
C ILE A 682 38.74 -24.77 -18.78
N LEU A 683 37.57 -24.35 -19.24
CA LEU A 683 36.69 -25.15 -20.08
C LEU A 683 36.35 -24.31 -21.31
N ASP A 684 36.93 -24.71 -22.43
CA ASP A 684 36.54 -24.32 -23.78
C ASP A 684 35.04 -24.55 -23.96
N ILE A 685 34.32 -23.48 -24.29
CA ILE A 685 32.98 -23.58 -24.86
C ILE A 685 33.16 -23.35 -26.36
N ASN A 686 33.10 -24.44 -27.12
CA ASN A 686 33.01 -24.40 -28.56
C ASN A 686 31.68 -23.78 -28.98
N ASP A 687 31.78 -22.79 -29.87
CA ASP A 687 30.71 -22.21 -30.67
C ASP A 687 29.82 -23.25 -31.34
N ASN A 688 28.52 -23.07 -31.19
CA ASN A 688 27.52 -23.50 -32.16
C ASN A 688 26.44 -22.42 -32.24
N THR A 689 26.78 -21.34 -32.94
CA THR A 689 25.83 -20.35 -33.45
C THR A 689 24.93 -21.05 -34.49
N ARG A 690 23.76 -21.50 -34.04
CA ARG A 690 22.63 -21.75 -34.96
C ARG A 690 21.98 -20.41 -35.28
N THR A 691 22.10 -19.98 -36.53
CA THR A 691 21.32 -18.89 -37.11
C THR A 691 19.83 -19.25 -37.08
N ALA A 692 19.12 -18.75 -36.07
CA ALA A 692 17.66 -18.66 -36.10
C ALA A 692 17.30 -17.30 -36.71
N THR A 693 16.57 -17.29 -37.82
CA THR A 693 16.02 -16.07 -38.42
C THR A 693 14.69 -15.70 -37.74
N LEU A 694 14.47 -14.40 -37.56
CA LEU A 694 13.29 -13.79 -36.92
C LEU A 694 11.96 -14.03 -37.64
N ASP A 695 11.95 -14.61 -38.84
CA ASP A 695 10.71 -14.96 -39.57
C ASP A 695 9.79 -15.93 -38.79
N SER A 696 10.30 -16.58 -37.75
CA SER A 696 9.53 -17.39 -36.81
C SER A 696 8.97 -16.62 -35.61
N PHE A 697 9.25 -15.32 -35.47
CA PHE A 697 8.85 -14.53 -34.31
C PHE A 697 7.33 -14.28 -34.29
N PHE A 698 6.72 -14.06 -35.46
CA PHE A 698 5.35 -13.55 -35.61
C PHE A 698 4.40 -14.45 -36.43
N ASN A 699 4.79 -15.70 -36.70
CA ASN A 699 3.91 -16.71 -37.32
C ASN A 699 3.30 -17.68 -36.31
#